data_AF-A0A838SGU3-F1
#
_entry.id   AF-A0A838SGU3-F1
#
_cell.length_a   1.000
_cell.length_b   1.000
_cell.length_c   1.000
_cell.angle_alpha   90.00
_cell.angle_beta   90.00
_cell.angle_gamma   90.00
#
_symmetry.space_group_name_H-M   'P 1'
#
loop_
_entity.id
_entity.type
_entity.pdbx_description
1 polymer ?
#
loop_
_entity_poly.entity_id
_entity_poly.type
_entity_poly.pdbx_seq_one_letter_code
_entity_poly.pdbx_strand_id
1 'polypeptide(L)'
;MSALQALEFVTEEYIRAGVPPQVLISIMIADAHSLAMPALALGVLVRHLEVAGEAIDPYLVEPAVWELEFSRAISDQTSGLAARIPELPSPERRGWSLREVSMMLTLRAEGDRIAQLKALGEQLEANARAQITDDSSAGAREHLAAVRNWATSLDRSAYEVKQEEGHLLIQQAADPEVEQVLGATNADLGRTNDAVGLTVRHAHVRDNGGRAPTIESEALAADLALARDLLEHPPRSVGFSADGPVAVAASAVELHLTSQASVSDDDLAWSATVLLHVATRLGEHHTDDFDDSFFSQGADRSAAGALPFLLLPAARELRAALSVHGSDDVDELVALSRAVAVDGVNETRLAYARALDAVWAAPCDTAHLFGRCHHRIAFDLVTESFVDSLLGPWDSEAQRRSIVRLDPPNAGSLHTLKGDDIYVRRLTAALRATGAAAISSACCMDDARQALDPLLAAHQRAMLAYEHGYHHSHSDSLVAARAALWQAMGGRDDIVLEYVCRYIEDSRVLAEGLRAIAVAAEERPDAGQHAHRLWPKIMDLVLDAAEADQRVLSERTWGDYAEADLIPNSATEWGYLTIELVGEPYRWRDLLSWSPQVDRWLGAITGTRMSIDHLVIAVRELDVAAQIEQGLRWIERHTLLTAIWHMITTDVEYTDLGGDYYTRRNPDKTKQRALNQLRQLGYHVTLDRLPATG
;
A
#
# COMPACT_ATOMS: atom_id res chain seq x y z
N MET A 1 -1.97 -3.56 24.80
CA MET A 1 -0.73 -3.23 25.55
C MET A 1 0.04 -4.53 25.77
N SER A 2 1.29 -4.61 25.32
CA SER A 2 2.14 -5.81 25.48
C SER A 2 2.72 -5.91 26.90
N ALA A 3 3.28 -7.08 27.25
CA ALA A 3 3.91 -7.30 28.55
C ALA A 3 5.12 -6.37 28.79
N LEU A 4 5.91 -6.08 27.74
CA LEU A 4 7.03 -5.13 27.82
C LEU A 4 6.54 -3.68 28.00
N GLN A 5 5.45 -3.29 27.32
CA GLN A 5 4.86 -1.97 27.52
C GLN A 5 4.31 -1.78 28.94
N ALA A 6 3.70 -2.82 29.50
CA ALA A 6 3.24 -2.78 30.89
C ALA A 6 4.42 -2.64 31.87
N LEU A 7 5.52 -3.38 31.63
CA LEU A 7 6.73 -3.29 32.46
C LEU A 7 7.41 -1.92 32.34
N GLU A 8 7.46 -1.34 31.14
CA GLU A 8 7.97 0.01 30.89
C GLU A 8 7.16 1.07 31.63
N PHE A 9 5.82 0.98 31.59
CA PHE A 9 4.92 1.85 32.34
C PHE A 9 5.14 1.74 33.85
N VAL A 10 5.20 0.50 34.39
CA VAL A 10 5.41 0.27 35.83
C VAL A 10 6.77 0.77 36.30
N THR A 11 7.82 0.58 35.50
CA THR A 11 9.17 1.06 35.81
C THR A 11 9.18 2.59 35.91
N GLU A 12 8.47 3.26 35.02
CA GLU A 12 8.33 4.72 35.04
C GLU A 12 7.62 5.22 36.31
N GLU A 13 6.55 4.54 36.74
CA GLU A 13 5.85 4.88 37.99
C GLU A 13 6.75 4.75 39.24
N TYR A 14 7.62 3.74 39.28
CA TYR A 14 8.59 3.60 40.37
C TYR A 14 9.65 4.70 40.35
N ILE A 15 10.12 5.11 39.17
CA ILE A 15 11.08 6.24 39.05
C ILE A 15 10.42 7.54 39.51
N ARG A 16 9.17 7.80 39.11
CA ARG A 16 8.37 8.94 39.60
C ARG A 16 8.19 8.93 41.11
N ALA A 17 8.07 7.75 41.71
CA ALA A 17 8.01 7.56 43.16
C ALA A 17 9.39 7.73 43.86
N GLY A 18 10.45 8.03 43.12
CA GLY A 18 11.79 8.32 43.65
C GLY A 18 12.72 7.10 43.73
N VAL A 19 12.35 5.97 43.12
CA VAL A 19 13.25 4.81 43.03
C VAL A 19 14.33 5.08 41.97
N PRO A 20 15.64 4.99 42.31
CA PRO A 20 16.69 5.22 41.34
C PRO A 20 16.65 4.21 40.19
N PRO A 21 16.80 4.62 38.91
CA PRO A 21 16.76 3.71 37.77
C PRO A 21 17.73 2.52 37.90
N GLN A 22 18.90 2.73 38.50
CA GLN A 22 19.93 1.70 38.69
C GLN A 22 19.44 0.50 39.51
N VAL A 23 18.59 0.76 40.51
CA VAL A 23 18.02 -0.28 41.37
C VAL A 23 17.05 -1.13 40.56
N LEU A 24 16.18 -0.49 39.78
CA LEU A 24 15.19 -1.18 38.95
C LEU A 24 15.87 -2.02 37.88
N ILE A 25 16.91 -1.50 37.24
CA ILE A 25 17.65 -2.22 36.20
C ILE A 25 18.36 -3.44 36.76
N SER A 26 18.97 -3.33 37.94
CA SER A 26 19.60 -4.48 38.61
C SER A 26 18.58 -5.60 38.87
N ILE A 27 17.34 -5.24 39.21
CA ILE A 27 16.23 -6.20 39.38
C ILE A 27 15.79 -6.79 38.04
N MET A 28 15.67 -5.96 37.00
CA MET A 28 15.22 -6.40 35.67
C MET A 28 16.21 -7.35 34.99
N ILE A 29 17.51 -7.19 35.26
CA ILE A 29 18.57 -8.02 34.69
C ILE A 29 18.80 -9.27 35.54
N ALA A 30 18.50 -9.25 36.84
CA ALA A 30 18.60 -10.41 37.71
C ALA A 30 17.72 -11.55 37.14
N ASP A 31 18.36 -12.67 36.77
CA ASP A 31 17.74 -13.85 36.17
C ASP A 31 17.05 -13.60 34.80
N ALA A 32 17.45 -12.57 34.06
CA ALA A 32 16.98 -12.35 32.70
C ALA A 32 17.57 -13.37 31.71
N HIS A 33 16.71 -14.12 31.01
CA HIS A 33 17.10 -15.11 29.99
C HIS A 33 16.83 -14.64 28.55
N SER A 34 16.59 -13.35 28.33
CA SER A 34 16.32 -12.80 26.99
C SER A 34 16.95 -11.42 26.82
N LEU A 35 17.27 -11.06 25.57
CA LEU A 35 17.78 -9.74 25.19
C LEU A 35 16.74 -8.61 25.36
N ALA A 36 15.46 -8.96 25.57
CA ALA A 36 14.40 -7.97 25.78
C ALA A 36 14.59 -7.16 27.08
N MET A 37 15.13 -7.77 28.14
CA MET A 37 15.33 -7.08 29.42
C MET A 37 16.51 -6.10 29.38
N PRO A 38 17.71 -6.46 28.86
CA PRO A 38 18.77 -5.49 28.60
C PRO A 38 18.35 -4.34 27.67
N ALA A 39 17.59 -4.63 26.61
CA ALA A 39 17.08 -3.58 25.71
C ALA A 39 16.13 -2.61 26.42
N LEU A 40 15.20 -3.13 27.23
CA LEU A 40 14.29 -2.30 28.03
C LEU A 40 15.06 -1.48 29.08
N ALA A 41 16.03 -2.08 29.76
CA ALA A 41 16.88 -1.41 30.74
C ALA A 41 17.67 -0.25 30.11
N LEU A 42 18.28 -0.47 28.94
CA LEU A 42 18.98 0.58 28.19
C LEU A 42 18.02 1.70 27.78
N GLY A 43 16.83 1.38 27.28
CA GLY A 43 15.81 2.37 26.94
C GLY A 43 15.39 3.24 28.13
N VAL A 44 15.29 2.66 29.33
CA VAL A 44 15.01 3.40 30.58
C VAL A 44 16.20 4.30 30.97
N LEU A 45 17.44 3.80 30.88
CA LEU A 45 18.64 4.61 31.16
C LEU A 45 18.77 5.81 30.22
N VAL A 46 18.56 5.59 28.92
CA VAL A 46 18.61 6.65 27.92
C VAL A 46 17.53 7.70 28.16
N ARG A 47 16.32 7.28 28.54
CA ARG A 47 15.24 8.21 28.91
C ARG A 47 15.61 9.08 30.10
N HIS A 48 16.25 8.49 31.12
CA HIS A 48 16.63 9.14 32.37
C HIS A 48 18.13 9.44 32.45
N LEU A 49 18.74 9.84 31.33
CA LEU A 49 20.20 9.98 31.17
C LEU A 49 20.87 10.87 32.23
N GLU A 50 20.16 11.91 32.70
CA GLU A 50 20.63 12.83 33.74
C GLU A 50 20.94 12.14 35.08
N VAL A 51 20.20 11.08 35.40
CA VAL A 51 20.30 10.36 36.66
C VAL A 51 20.83 8.94 36.47
N ALA A 52 21.08 8.49 35.24
CA ALA A 52 21.58 7.16 34.91
C ALA A 52 22.97 6.88 35.54
N GLY A 53 23.82 7.89 35.64
CA GLY A 53 25.17 7.76 36.19
C GLY A 53 25.99 6.70 35.44
N GLU A 54 26.78 5.91 36.16
CA GLU A 54 27.65 4.86 35.61
C GLU A 54 26.88 3.58 35.20
N ALA A 55 25.57 3.49 35.46
CA ALA A 55 24.80 2.28 35.15
C ALA A 55 24.62 2.01 33.65
N ILE A 56 24.87 3.03 32.81
CA ILE A 56 24.87 2.89 31.36
C ILE A 56 26.21 2.37 30.80
N ASP A 57 27.29 2.46 31.57
CA ASP A 57 28.65 2.17 31.11
C ASP A 57 28.84 0.73 30.60
N PRO A 58 28.26 -0.31 31.23
CA PRO A 58 28.35 -1.68 30.72
C PRO A 58 27.76 -1.85 29.31
N TYR A 59 26.83 -1.00 28.89
CA TYR A 59 26.24 -1.03 27.56
C TYR A 59 27.12 -0.33 26.53
N LEU A 60 27.81 0.75 26.95
CA LEU A 60 28.65 1.56 26.06
C LEU A 60 29.92 0.84 25.61
N VAL A 61 30.40 -0.13 26.40
CA VAL A 61 31.62 -0.89 26.10
C VAL A 61 31.40 -2.16 25.27
N GLU A 62 30.15 -2.51 24.95
CA GLU A 62 29.82 -3.77 24.28
C GLU A 62 29.46 -3.54 22.80
N PRO A 63 30.32 -3.94 21.83
CA PRO A 63 30.09 -3.70 20.40
C PRO A 63 28.73 -4.20 19.88
N ALA A 64 28.28 -5.36 20.36
CA ALA A 64 27.00 -5.94 19.96
C ALA A 64 25.79 -5.07 20.38
N VAL A 65 25.90 -4.32 21.48
CA VAL A 65 24.82 -3.41 21.91
C VAL A 65 24.69 -2.25 20.94
N TRP A 66 25.81 -1.70 20.45
CA TRP A 66 25.81 -0.66 19.42
C TRP A 66 25.16 -1.13 18.13
N GLU A 67 25.52 -2.32 17.64
CA GLU A 67 24.93 -2.89 16.42
C GLU A 67 23.41 -3.09 16.54
N LEU A 68 22.96 -3.65 17.68
CA LEU A 68 21.54 -3.86 17.95
C LEU A 68 20.77 -2.54 18.09
N GLU A 69 21.35 -1.52 18.73
CA GLU A 69 20.72 -0.21 18.87
C GLU A 69 20.64 0.57 17.55
N PHE A 70 21.62 0.44 16.66
CA PHE A 70 21.49 0.99 15.30
C PHE A 70 20.37 0.30 14.52
N SER A 71 20.30 -1.04 14.59
CA SER A 71 19.21 -1.79 13.96
C SER A 71 17.83 -1.40 14.52
N ARG A 72 17.72 -1.23 15.83
CA ARG A 72 16.50 -0.76 16.50
C ARG A 72 16.13 0.65 16.04
N ALA A 73 17.06 1.61 16.06
CA ALA A 73 16.79 2.99 15.67
C ALA A 73 16.27 3.08 14.23
N ILE A 74 16.88 2.33 13.29
CA ILE A 74 16.43 2.25 11.89
C ILE A 74 15.04 1.60 11.79
N SER A 75 14.80 0.50 12.51
CA SER A 75 13.53 -0.24 12.46
C SER A 75 12.36 0.54 13.06
N ASP A 76 12.59 1.26 14.17
CA ASP A 76 11.58 2.11 14.83
C ASP A 76 11.18 3.30 13.93
N GLN A 77 12.12 3.82 13.11
CA GLN A 77 11.85 4.92 12.18
C GLN A 77 11.11 4.47 10.91
N THR A 78 11.41 3.28 10.39
CA THR A 78 10.88 2.82 9.09
C THR A 78 9.56 2.05 9.19
N SER A 79 9.31 1.33 10.28
CA SER A 79 8.17 0.40 10.36
C SER A 79 6.83 1.06 10.69
N GLY A 80 6.82 2.27 11.25
CA GLY A 80 5.59 2.88 11.80
C GLY A 80 4.97 2.11 12.99
N LEU A 81 5.57 0.98 13.38
CA LEU A 81 5.11 0.07 14.44
C LEU A 81 5.75 0.39 15.80
N ALA A 82 6.41 1.54 15.93
CA ALA A 82 7.00 1.98 17.18
C ALA A 82 5.94 2.00 18.29
N ALA A 83 6.18 1.21 19.33
CA ALA A 83 5.26 1.09 20.46
C ALA A 83 5.13 2.46 21.17
N ARG A 84 3.95 3.10 21.08
CA ARG A 84 3.65 4.35 21.78
C ARG A 84 2.97 4.06 23.11
N ILE A 85 3.57 4.52 24.21
CA ILE A 85 2.94 4.57 25.53
C ILE A 85 2.65 6.04 25.82
N PRO A 86 1.39 6.45 25.99
CA PRO A 86 1.05 7.81 26.40
C PRO A 86 1.81 8.20 27.68
N GLU A 87 2.22 9.46 27.78
CA GLU A 87 2.70 10.09 29.03
C GLU A 87 4.07 9.63 29.56
N LEU A 88 4.90 8.93 28.79
CA LEU A 88 6.31 8.73 29.16
C LEU A 88 7.11 10.05 29.07
N PRO A 89 8.05 10.32 29.99
CA PRO A 89 8.93 11.48 29.88
C PRO A 89 9.95 11.31 28.74
N SER A 90 10.41 12.43 28.18
CA SER A 90 11.42 12.46 27.10
C SER A 90 11.17 11.46 25.95
N PRO A 91 9.97 11.46 25.34
CA PRO A 91 9.62 10.54 24.26
C PRO A 91 10.56 10.64 23.06
N GLU A 92 11.19 11.79 22.85
CA GLU A 92 12.19 12.04 21.80
C GLU A 92 13.43 11.14 21.92
N ARG A 93 13.80 10.73 23.14
CA ARG A 93 15.03 9.95 23.38
C ARG A 93 14.93 8.50 22.92
N ARG A 94 13.72 8.02 22.62
CA ARG A 94 13.56 6.74 21.92
C ARG A 94 14.17 6.79 20.51
N GLY A 95 14.21 7.96 19.90
CA GLY A 95 14.87 8.17 18.61
C GLY A 95 16.39 8.24 18.71
N TRP A 96 16.97 8.35 19.91
CA TRP A 96 18.42 8.51 20.06
C TRP A 96 19.16 7.19 19.82
N SER A 97 20.23 7.28 19.04
CA SER A 97 21.27 6.28 18.91
C SER A 97 22.26 6.37 20.07
N LEU A 98 23.04 5.30 20.31
CA LEU A 98 24.12 5.35 21.30
C LEU A 98 25.20 6.40 20.99
N ARG A 99 25.31 6.84 19.73
CA ARG A 99 26.17 7.97 19.35
C ARG A 99 25.67 9.28 19.96
N GLU A 100 24.38 9.57 19.87
CA GLU A 100 23.79 10.77 20.47
C GLU A 100 23.84 10.71 22.00
N VAL A 101 23.56 9.54 22.57
CA VAL A 101 23.70 9.30 24.02
C VAL A 101 25.12 9.57 24.49
N SER A 102 26.12 9.00 23.80
CA SER A 102 27.54 9.17 24.13
C SER A 102 27.98 10.63 23.99
N MET A 103 27.58 11.30 22.91
CA MET A 103 27.81 12.74 22.74
C MET A 103 27.26 13.55 23.91
N MET A 104 26.01 13.30 24.31
CA MET A 104 25.36 14.02 25.42
C MET A 104 26.05 13.77 26.76
N LEU A 105 26.47 12.53 27.02
CA LEU A 105 27.25 12.17 28.22
C LEU A 105 28.59 12.90 28.24
N THR A 106 29.32 12.87 27.12
CA THR A 106 30.65 13.46 26.98
C THR A 106 30.65 14.98 27.11
N LEU A 107 29.68 15.65 26.48
CA LEU A 107 29.56 17.12 26.53
C LEU A 107 29.15 17.64 27.91
N ARG A 108 28.37 16.85 28.66
CA ARG A 108 27.92 17.19 30.02
C ARG A 108 28.86 16.71 31.13
N ALA A 109 29.85 15.86 30.82
CA ALA A 109 30.75 15.32 31.82
C ALA A 109 31.62 16.41 32.47
N GLU A 110 31.83 16.28 33.77
CA GLU A 110 32.69 17.15 34.57
C GLU A 110 33.72 16.32 35.36
N GLY A 111 34.87 16.92 35.68
CA GLY A 111 35.91 16.30 36.49
C GLY A 111 36.40 14.96 35.93
N ASP A 112 36.58 13.98 36.83
CA ASP A 112 37.12 12.65 36.51
C ASP A 112 36.27 11.88 35.50
N ARG A 113 34.97 12.21 35.37
CA ARG A 113 34.06 11.54 34.43
C ARG A 113 34.49 11.71 32.98
N ILE A 114 35.16 12.81 32.64
CA ILE A 114 35.69 13.04 31.29
C ILE A 114 36.72 11.97 30.93
N ALA A 115 37.65 11.67 31.85
CA ALA A 115 38.67 10.65 31.64
C ALA A 115 38.08 9.23 31.67
N GLN A 116 37.07 8.99 32.51
CA GLN A 116 36.37 7.70 32.55
C GLN A 116 35.66 7.39 31.24
N LEU A 117 34.89 8.32 30.67
CA LEU A 117 34.19 8.11 29.39
C LEU A 117 35.20 7.78 28.27
N LYS A 118 36.31 8.51 28.21
CA LYS A 118 37.39 8.20 27.27
C LYS A 118 37.93 6.77 27.45
N ALA A 119 38.16 6.35 28.68
CA ALA A 119 38.60 4.99 28.99
C ALA A 119 37.56 3.92 28.60
N LEU A 120 36.25 4.22 28.69
CA LEU A 120 35.20 3.34 28.18
C LEU A 120 35.27 3.22 26.65
N GLY A 121 35.58 4.30 25.92
CA GLY A 121 35.84 4.24 24.48
C GLY A 121 37.02 3.33 24.14
N GLU A 122 38.13 3.44 24.87
CA GLU A 122 39.29 2.55 24.72
C GLU A 122 38.93 1.09 25.04
N GLN A 123 38.08 0.86 26.04
CA GLN A 123 37.58 -0.47 26.38
C GLN A 123 36.65 -1.04 25.30
N LEU A 124 35.78 -0.22 24.70
CA LEU A 124 34.93 -0.61 23.57
C LEU A 124 35.77 -1.12 22.39
N GLU A 125 36.83 -0.40 22.03
CA GLU A 125 37.76 -0.84 20.99
C GLU A 125 38.46 -2.16 21.35
N ALA A 126 38.90 -2.31 22.60
CA ALA A 126 39.55 -3.53 23.07
C ALA A 126 38.60 -4.73 22.99
N ASN A 127 37.33 -4.54 23.38
CA ASN A 127 36.29 -5.56 23.32
C ASN A 127 36.00 -5.97 21.87
N ALA A 128 35.92 -5.03 20.93
CA ALA A 128 35.74 -5.35 19.50
C ALA A 128 36.92 -6.16 18.93
N ARG A 129 38.17 -5.78 19.26
CA ARG A 129 39.35 -6.53 18.82
C ARG A 129 39.37 -7.95 19.38
N ALA A 130 38.90 -8.15 20.61
CA ALA A 130 38.81 -9.48 21.22
C ALA A 130 37.78 -10.41 20.54
N GLN A 131 36.77 -9.84 19.88
CA GLN A 131 35.73 -10.60 19.16
C GLN A 131 36.16 -11.03 17.74
N ILE A 132 37.24 -10.44 17.19
CA ILE A 132 37.72 -10.71 15.84
C ILE A 132 38.85 -11.74 15.87
N THR A 133 38.66 -12.86 15.18
CA THR A 133 39.67 -13.92 15.04
C THR A 133 40.63 -13.71 13.87
N ASP A 134 40.24 -12.92 12.87
CA ASP A 134 41.05 -12.57 11.68
C ASP A 134 40.86 -11.09 11.31
N ASP A 135 41.86 -10.27 11.67
CA ASP A 135 41.88 -8.82 11.44
C ASP A 135 42.29 -8.44 10.01
N SER A 136 42.68 -9.42 9.18
CA SER A 136 43.14 -9.19 7.81
C SER A 136 41.99 -9.06 6.79
N SER A 137 40.78 -9.49 7.15
CA SER A 137 39.60 -9.39 6.30
C SER A 137 39.12 -7.94 6.15
N ALA A 138 38.53 -7.60 4.99
CA ALA A 138 38.00 -6.26 4.74
C ALA A 138 36.88 -5.92 5.74
N GLY A 139 35.95 -6.84 5.99
CA GLY A 139 34.86 -6.65 6.95
C GLY A 139 35.34 -6.46 8.39
N ALA A 140 36.40 -7.16 8.82
CA ALA A 140 37.00 -6.93 10.14
C ALA A 140 37.61 -5.53 10.26
N ARG A 141 38.32 -5.06 9.22
CA ARG A 141 38.87 -3.70 9.21
C ARG A 141 37.77 -2.63 9.23
N GLU A 142 36.71 -2.81 8.46
CA GLU A 142 35.56 -1.90 8.44
C GLU A 142 34.84 -1.88 9.79
N HIS A 143 34.57 -3.04 10.40
CA HIS A 143 33.97 -3.13 11.73
C HIS A 143 34.83 -2.42 12.78
N LEU A 144 36.15 -2.66 12.80
CA LEU A 144 37.05 -1.98 13.74
C LEU A 144 37.11 -0.46 13.51
N ALA A 145 37.08 0.00 12.26
CA ALA A 145 37.01 1.43 11.95
C ALA A 145 35.67 2.05 12.41
N ALA A 146 34.56 1.32 12.28
CA ALA A 146 33.25 1.76 12.76
C ALA A 146 33.23 1.86 14.30
N VAL A 147 33.76 0.85 15.01
CA VAL A 147 33.89 0.85 16.47
C VAL A 147 34.79 1.99 16.95
N ARG A 148 35.90 2.27 16.26
CA ARG A 148 36.75 3.42 16.56
C ARG A 148 35.97 4.73 16.45
N ASN A 149 35.14 4.88 15.43
CA ASN A 149 34.26 6.05 15.31
C ASN A 149 33.26 6.16 16.49
N TRP A 150 32.72 5.03 16.95
CA TRP A 150 31.86 4.97 18.15
C TRP A 150 32.62 5.36 19.42
N ALA A 151 33.82 4.81 19.62
CA ALA A 151 34.68 5.12 20.77
C ALA A 151 35.05 6.60 20.82
N THR A 152 35.33 7.23 19.68
CA THR A 152 35.60 8.67 19.57
C THR A 152 34.44 9.53 20.08
N SER A 153 33.19 9.03 20.09
CA SER A 153 32.05 9.79 20.64
C SER A 153 32.06 9.90 22.18
N LEU A 154 32.92 9.11 22.82
CA LEU A 154 33.18 9.15 24.26
C LEU A 154 34.42 10.01 24.62
N ASP A 155 35.12 10.57 23.63
CA ASP A 155 36.26 11.46 23.83
C ASP A 155 35.88 12.93 23.65
N ARG A 156 35.87 13.69 24.76
CA ARG A 156 35.54 15.13 24.73
C ARG A 156 36.48 15.94 23.85
N SER A 157 37.74 15.52 23.72
CA SER A 157 38.73 16.22 22.90
C SER A 157 38.52 16.02 21.40
N ALA A 158 37.67 15.07 21.00
CA ALA A 158 37.32 14.85 19.61
C ALA A 158 36.19 15.77 19.11
N TYR A 159 35.59 16.60 19.97
CA TYR A 159 34.52 17.53 19.58
C TYR A 159 35.07 18.93 19.32
N GLU A 160 34.68 19.48 18.18
CA GLU A 160 34.94 20.87 17.79
C GLU A 160 33.67 21.69 17.91
N VAL A 161 33.82 22.96 18.30
CA VAL A 161 32.72 23.93 18.37
C VAL A 161 32.95 24.99 17.31
N LYS A 162 32.04 25.08 16.34
CA LYS A 162 32.04 26.09 15.28
C LYS A 162 30.85 27.03 15.48
N GLN A 163 31.05 28.31 15.17
CA GLN A 163 29.98 29.29 15.21
C GLN A 163 29.57 29.62 13.77
N GLU A 164 28.35 29.23 13.39
CA GLU A 164 27.79 29.46 12.06
C GLU A 164 26.43 30.14 12.20
N GLU A 165 26.24 31.27 11.50
CA GLU A 165 24.96 31.99 11.37
C GLU A 165 24.19 32.25 12.70
N GLY A 166 24.91 32.42 13.81
CA GLY A 166 24.31 32.67 15.13
C GLY A 166 24.00 31.40 15.95
N HIS A 167 24.31 30.21 15.43
CA HIS A 167 24.21 28.93 16.13
C HIS A 167 25.61 28.39 16.48
N LEU A 168 25.69 27.59 17.56
CA LEU A 168 26.88 26.81 17.92
C LEU A 168 26.70 25.40 17.37
N LEU A 169 27.51 25.04 16.37
CA LEU A 169 27.61 23.70 15.84
C LEU A 169 28.66 22.93 16.63
N ILE A 170 28.24 21.87 17.31
CA ILE A 170 29.15 20.93 17.97
C ILE A 170 29.20 19.69 17.09
N GLN A 171 30.39 19.36 16.58
CA GLN A 171 30.59 18.20 15.71
C GLN A 171 31.84 17.43 16.13
N GLN A 172 31.82 16.12 15.90
CA GLN A 172 33.00 15.28 16.05
C GLN A 172 33.98 15.56 14.91
N ALA A 173 35.27 15.71 15.21
CA ALA A 173 36.32 15.82 14.21
C ALA A 173 36.44 14.52 13.42
N ALA A 174 36.62 14.62 12.11
CA ALA A 174 36.81 13.44 11.25
C ALA A 174 38.17 12.79 11.55
N ASP A 175 38.18 11.48 11.80
CA ASP A 175 39.41 10.70 11.92
C ASP A 175 39.88 10.27 10.51
N PRO A 176 41.02 10.75 10.01
CA PRO A 176 41.49 10.44 8.66
C PRO A 176 41.72 8.94 8.40
N GLU A 177 42.08 8.17 9.44
CA GLU A 177 42.28 6.72 9.29
C GLU A 177 40.94 5.98 9.17
N VAL A 178 39.93 6.44 9.90
CA VAL A 178 38.55 5.94 9.75
C VAL A 178 38.00 6.30 8.38
N GLU A 179 38.20 7.54 7.93
CA GLU A 179 37.76 8.00 6.60
C GLU A 179 38.45 7.23 5.47
N GLN A 180 39.74 6.90 5.63
CA GLN A 180 40.46 6.08 4.66
C GLN A 180 39.86 4.67 4.52
N VAL A 181 39.32 4.10 5.59
CA VAL A 181 38.73 2.75 5.60
C VAL A 181 37.27 2.78 5.17
N LEU A 182 36.46 3.70 5.71
CA LEU A 182 35.00 3.71 5.55
C LEU A 182 34.51 4.69 4.49
N GLY A 183 35.32 5.65 4.04
CA GLY A 183 34.86 6.74 3.17
C GLY A 183 34.23 6.25 1.87
N ALA A 184 34.79 5.21 1.24
CA ALA A 184 34.22 4.60 0.04
C ALA A 184 32.86 3.94 0.32
N THR A 185 32.72 3.22 1.43
CA THR A 185 31.47 2.56 1.84
C THR A 185 30.41 3.59 2.24
N ASN A 186 30.78 4.64 2.97
CA ASN A 186 29.89 5.74 3.34
C ASN A 186 29.40 6.51 2.11
N ALA A 187 30.28 6.78 1.15
CA ALA A 187 29.89 7.40 -0.11
C ALA A 187 28.91 6.52 -0.89
N ASP A 188 29.16 5.21 -0.95
CA ASP A 188 28.25 4.26 -1.60
C ASP A 188 26.87 4.19 -0.93
N LEU A 189 26.84 4.13 0.41
CA LEU A 189 25.60 4.20 1.19
C LEU A 189 24.86 5.52 1.00
N GLY A 190 25.58 6.64 0.91
CA GLY A 190 25.02 7.95 0.58
C GLY A 190 24.28 7.92 -0.75
N ARG A 191 24.91 7.34 -1.79
CA ARG A 191 24.28 7.16 -3.10
C ARG A 191 23.04 6.25 -3.07
N THR A 192 23.06 5.20 -2.25
CA THR A 192 21.87 4.35 -2.05
C THR A 192 20.74 5.12 -1.38
N ASN A 193 21.05 5.94 -0.37
CA ASN A 193 20.06 6.81 0.27
C ASN A 193 19.52 7.87 -0.70
N ASP A 194 20.37 8.43 -1.56
CA ASP A 194 19.97 9.35 -2.62
C ASP A 194 18.98 8.67 -3.59
N ALA A 195 19.29 7.46 -4.04
CA ALA A 195 18.41 6.67 -4.92
C ALA A 195 17.04 6.38 -4.26
N VAL A 196 17.04 5.96 -2.99
CA VAL A 196 15.80 5.74 -2.22
C VAL A 196 15.03 7.05 -2.05
N GLY A 197 15.72 8.15 -1.78
CA GLY A 197 15.15 9.49 -1.68
C GLY A 197 14.39 9.89 -2.95
N LEU A 198 14.97 9.63 -4.13
CA LEU A 198 14.29 9.86 -5.41
C LEU A 198 13.03 8.97 -5.56
N THR A 199 13.10 7.70 -5.18
CA THR A 199 11.93 6.78 -5.21
C THR A 199 10.80 7.28 -4.30
N VAL A 200 11.12 7.72 -3.09
CA VAL A 200 10.11 8.26 -2.15
C VAL A 200 9.51 9.56 -2.69
N ARG A 201 10.32 10.47 -3.23
CA ARG A 201 9.84 11.75 -3.76
C ARG A 201 9.02 11.61 -5.06
N HIS A 202 9.43 10.74 -5.98
CA HIS A 202 8.89 10.71 -7.35
C HIS A 202 8.08 9.47 -7.69
N ALA A 203 8.36 8.30 -7.11
CA ALA A 203 7.65 7.07 -7.44
C ALA A 203 6.46 6.84 -6.49
N HIS A 204 6.66 6.96 -5.17
CA HIS A 204 5.60 6.67 -4.18
C HIS A 204 4.40 7.61 -4.30
N VAL A 205 4.63 8.86 -4.68
CA VAL A 205 3.56 9.85 -4.92
C VAL A 205 2.66 9.49 -6.11
N ARG A 206 3.09 8.53 -6.96
CA ARG A 206 2.34 8.02 -8.12
C ARG A 206 1.54 6.76 -7.80
N ASP A 207 1.73 6.19 -6.62
CA ASP A 207 0.91 5.07 -6.16
C ASP A 207 -0.57 5.47 -6.13
N ASN A 208 -1.44 4.47 -6.22
CA ASN A 208 -2.87 4.66 -6.04
C ASN A 208 -3.48 5.79 -6.91
N GLY A 209 -3.01 5.93 -8.16
CA GLY A 209 -3.51 6.93 -9.11
C GLY A 209 -2.95 8.34 -8.91
N GLY A 210 -1.94 8.50 -8.06
CA GLY A 210 -1.23 9.76 -7.88
C GLY A 210 -0.51 10.25 -9.14
N ARG A 211 -0.13 11.53 -9.13
CA ARG A 211 0.52 12.24 -10.24
C ARG A 211 1.97 12.57 -9.88
N ALA A 212 2.69 13.21 -10.79
CA ALA A 212 3.98 13.80 -10.47
C ALA A 212 3.89 14.69 -9.21
N PRO A 213 4.92 14.70 -8.35
CA PRO A 213 4.92 15.53 -7.15
C PRO A 213 4.88 17.01 -7.52
N THR A 214 4.25 17.84 -6.68
CA THR A 214 4.43 19.29 -6.76
C THR A 214 5.84 19.63 -6.30
N ILE A 215 6.68 20.11 -7.22
CA ILE A 215 8.09 20.42 -6.99
C ILE A 215 8.50 21.65 -7.79
N GLU A 216 9.34 22.50 -7.19
CA GLU A 216 9.88 23.69 -7.85
C GLU A 216 10.88 23.30 -8.94
N SER A 217 10.99 24.13 -9.99
CA SER A 217 11.81 23.81 -11.17
C SER A 217 13.30 23.64 -10.83
N GLU A 218 13.82 24.40 -9.87
CA GLU A 218 15.22 24.28 -9.41
C GLU A 218 15.47 22.96 -8.66
N ALA A 219 14.53 22.55 -7.81
CA ALA A 219 14.63 21.28 -7.08
C ALA A 219 14.50 20.08 -8.04
N LEU A 220 13.61 20.17 -9.03
CA LEU A 220 13.49 19.16 -10.09
C LEU A 220 14.77 19.04 -10.92
N ALA A 221 15.43 20.16 -11.24
CA ALA A 221 16.71 20.15 -11.96
C ALA A 221 17.83 19.49 -11.14
N ALA A 222 17.87 19.73 -9.82
CA ALA A 222 18.81 19.04 -8.92
C ALA A 222 18.56 17.52 -8.87
N ASP A 223 17.29 17.11 -8.78
CA ASP A 223 16.90 15.70 -8.79
C ASP A 223 17.22 15.03 -10.14
N LEU A 224 17.07 15.75 -11.26
CA LEU A 224 17.48 15.28 -12.60
C LEU A 224 18.98 15.07 -12.71
N ALA A 225 19.79 16.02 -12.21
CA ALA A 225 21.24 15.89 -12.20
C ALA A 225 21.70 14.67 -11.38
N LEU A 226 21.08 14.46 -10.22
CA LEU A 226 21.33 13.30 -9.36
C LEU A 226 20.90 11.99 -10.02
N ALA A 227 19.71 11.97 -10.63
CA ALA A 227 19.20 10.80 -11.37
C ALA A 227 20.13 10.39 -12.51
N ARG A 228 20.65 11.36 -13.28
CA ARG A 228 21.62 11.11 -14.35
C ARG A 228 22.90 10.51 -13.81
N ASP A 229 23.47 11.10 -12.76
CA ASP A 229 24.69 10.59 -12.14
C ASP A 229 24.50 9.19 -11.54
N LEU A 230 23.34 8.89 -10.94
CA LEU A 230 23.03 7.56 -10.40
C LEU A 230 22.90 6.49 -11.50
N LEU A 231 22.36 6.82 -12.68
CA LEU A 231 22.27 5.89 -13.79
C LEU A 231 23.62 5.65 -14.47
N GLU A 232 24.47 6.68 -14.56
CA GLU A 232 25.83 6.56 -15.10
C GLU A 232 26.78 5.84 -14.13
N HIS A 233 26.63 6.10 -12.83
CA HIS A 233 27.48 5.59 -11.77
C HIS A 233 26.64 4.92 -10.65
N PRO A 234 26.04 3.75 -10.90
CA PRO A 234 25.17 3.10 -9.92
C PRO A 234 25.93 2.73 -8.64
N PRO A 235 25.29 2.83 -7.44
CA PRO A 235 25.89 2.38 -6.20
C PRO A 235 26.20 0.88 -6.26
N ARG A 236 27.27 0.48 -5.56
CA ARG A 236 27.81 -0.88 -5.53
C ARG A 236 27.07 -1.78 -4.54
N SER A 237 26.38 -1.18 -3.56
CA SER A 237 25.59 -1.92 -2.58
C SER A 237 24.53 -2.81 -3.26
N VAL A 238 24.24 -3.95 -2.63
CA VAL A 238 23.22 -4.88 -3.11
C VAL A 238 21.86 -4.21 -3.01
N GLY A 239 21.14 -4.06 -4.13
CA GLY A 239 19.76 -3.58 -4.15
C GLY A 239 19.51 -2.24 -4.83
N PHE A 240 20.47 -1.67 -5.57
CA PHE A 240 20.17 -0.52 -6.44
C PHE A 240 19.05 -0.86 -7.42
N SER A 241 18.04 0.00 -7.48
CA SER A 241 17.00 -0.04 -8.50
C SER A 241 16.98 1.27 -9.28
N ALA A 242 16.73 1.17 -10.58
CA ALA A 242 16.55 2.34 -11.45
C ALA A 242 15.21 3.06 -11.22
N ASP A 243 14.35 2.56 -10.33
CA ASP A 243 13.01 3.10 -10.06
C ASP A 243 13.04 4.60 -9.74
N GLY A 244 13.91 5.04 -8.82
CA GLY A 244 14.03 6.44 -8.43
C GLY A 244 14.43 7.34 -9.60
N PRO A 245 15.58 7.10 -10.26
CA PRO A 245 16.00 7.88 -11.43
C PRO A 245 14.97 7.92 -12.58
N VAL A 246 14.31 6.79 -12.88
CA VAL A 246 13.28 6.73 -13.92
C VAL A 246 12.01 7.49 -13.51
N ALA A 247 11.63 7.47 -12.22
CA ALA A 247 10.51 8.25 -11.71
C ALA A 247 10.76 9.77 -11.77
N VAL A 248 12.02 10.20 -11.60
CA VAL A 248 12.41 11.61 -11.83
C VAL A 248 12.21 11.98 -13.29
N ALA A 249 12.71 11.16 -14.24
CA ALA A 249 12.52 11.38 -15.67
C ALA A 249 11.02 11.43 -16.05
N ALA A 250 10.21 10.53 -15.50
CA ALA A 250 8.76 10.53 -15.68
C ALA A 250 8.11 11.83 -15.17
N SER A 251 8.55 12.32 -14.00
CA SER A 251 8.08 13.57 -13.41
C SER A 251 8.48 14.79 -14.23
N ALA A 252 9.70 14.83 -14.77
CA ALA A 252 10.15 15.91 -15.64
C ALA A 252 9.28 16.02 -16.90
N VAL A 253 9.01 14.90 -17.57
CA VAL A 253 8.16 14.86 -18.78
C VAL A 253 6.73 15.29 -18.45
N GLU A 254 6.12 14.73 -17.41
CA GLU A 254 4.74 15.06 -17.02
C GLU A 254 4.60 16.53 -16.59
N LEU A 255 5.45 17.02 -15.68
CA LEU A 255 5.35 18.38 -15.14
C LEU A 255 5.62 19.43 -16.23
N HIS A 256 6.58 19.18 -17.12
CA HIS A 256 6.87 20.10 -18.22
C HIS A 256 5.70 20.16 -19.22
N LEU A 257 5.22 19.00 -19.68
CA LEU A 257 4.16 18.94 -20.70
C LEU A 257 2.78 19.34 -20.18
N THR A 258 2.60 19.38 -18.86
CA THR A 258 1.41 19.93 -18.21
C THR A 258 1.60 21.38 -17.72
N SER A 259 2.73 22.02 -18.05
CA SER A 259 3.05 23.40 -17.66
C SER A 259 3.08 23.65 -16.15
N GLN A 260 3.40 22.63 -15.36
CA GLN A 260 3.54 22.70 -13.90
C GLN A 260 4.98 23.01 -13.45
N ALA A 261 5.99 22.66 -14.26
CA ALA A 261 7.39 23.02 -14.03
C ALA A 261 8.11 23.29 -15.36
N SER A 262 9.16 24.10 -15.33
CA SER A 262 10.04 24.26 -16.49
C SER A 262 11.24 23.32 -16.36
N VAL A 263 11.61 22.67 -17.46
CA VAL A 263 12.72 21.72 -17.56
C VAL A 263 13.52 22.12 -18.79
N SER A 264 14.85 22.03 -18.71
CA SER A 264 15.72 22.37 -19.84
C SER A 264 15.49 21.40 -21.02
N ASP A 265 15.72 21.84 -22.25
CA ASP A 265 15.54 20.99 -23.43
C ASP A 265 16.43 19.74 -23.38
N ASP A 266 17.66 19.86 -22.85
CA ASP A 266 18.59 18.73 -22.67
C ASP A 266 18.06 17.72 -21.66
N ASP A 267 17.62 18.19 -20.49
CA ASP A 267 17.12 17.30 -19.44
C ASP A 267 15.78 16.67 -19.82
N LEU A 268 14.94 17.39 -20.57
CA LEU A 268 13.67 16.86 -21.07
C LEU A 268 13.91 15.78 -22.13
N ALA A 269 14.83 16.01 -23.07
CA ALA A 269 15.23 15.01 -24.06
C ALA A 269 15.85 13.78 -23.39
N TRP A 270 16.79 13.98 -22.45
CA TRP A 270 17.37 12.90 -21.65
C TRP A 270 16.30 12.09 -20.91
N SER A 271 15.36 12.78 -20.26
CA SER A 271 14.26 12.15 -19.52
C SER A 271 13.42 11.26 -20.44
N ALA A 272 13.01 11.78 -21.61
CA ALA A 272 12.25 10.99 -22.56
C ALA A 272 13.05 9.81 -23.13
N THR A 273 14.35 9.97 -23.38
CA THR A 273 15.22 8.85 -23.79
C THR A 273 15.30 7.75 -22.73
N VAL A 274 15.41 8.10 -21.44
CA VAL A 274 15.38 7.13 -20.34
C VAL A 274 14.08 6.34 -20.32
N LEU A 275 12.93 7.00 -20.48
CA LEU A 275 11.62 6.34 -20.49
C LEU A 275 11.45 5.42 -21.71
N LEU A 276 11.91 5.85 -22.89
CA LEU A 276 11.91 5.04 -24.10
C LEU A 276 12.83 3.82 -23.96
N HIS A 277 13.99 3.96 -23.31
CA HIS A 277 14.89 2.83 -23.06
C HIS A 277 14.24 1.77 -22.15
N VAL A 278 13.47 2.19 -21.14
CA VAL A 278 12.70 1.25 -20.31
C VAL A 278 11.66 0.49 -21.15
N ALA A 279 10.95 1.20 -22.04
CA ALA A 279 10.00 0.57 -22.96
C ALA A 279 10.68 -0.41 -23.94
N THR A 280 11.86 -0.07 -24.47
CA THR A 280 12.65 -0.97 -25.32
C THR A 280 12.98 -2.27 -24.57
N ARG A 281 13.49 -2.17 -23.34
CA ARG A 281 13.84 -3.35 -22.53
C ARG A 281 12.65 -4.26 -22.26
N LEU A 282 11.46 -3.69 -22.04
CA LEU A 282 10.23 -4.46 -21.86
C LEU A 282 9.83 -5.20 -23.15
N GLY A 283 9.98 -4.57 -24.31
CA GLY A 283 9.71 -5.20 -25.60
C GLY A 283 10.69 -6.33 -25.96
N GLU A 284 11.95 -6.21 -25.52
CA GLU A 284 12.98 -7.25 -25.71
C GLU A 284 12.85 -8.44 -24.74
N HIS A 285 12.32 -8.18 -23.54
CA HIS A 285 12.14 -9.15 -22.48
C HIS A 285 10.68 -9.17 -22.06
N HIS A 286 9.86 -9.91 -22.81
CA HIS A 286 8.54 -10.31 -22.31
C HIS A 286 8.72 -10.92 -20.93
N THR A 287 8.00 -10.39 -19.95
CA THR A 287 8.00 -10.92 -18.59
C THR A 287 7.33 -12.28 -18.63
N ASP A 288 8.14 -13.32 -18.82
CA ASP A 288 7.69 -14.69 -18.74
C ASP A 288 7.33 -15.03 -17.28
N ASP A 289 6.11 -15.54 -17.14
CA ASP A 289 5.53 -16.32 -16.04
C ASP A 289 4.68 -15.64 -14.95
N PHE A 290 4.64 -14.30 -14.81
CA PHE A 290 3.73 -13.66 -13.82
C PHE A 290 3.21 -12.29 -14.28
N ASP A 291 1.87 -12.15 -14.38
CA ASP A 291 1.20 -10.92 -14.81
C ASP A 291 0.99 -9.89 -13.68
N ASP A 292 1.40 -10.20 -12.45
CA ASP A 292 1.29 -9.34 -11.26
C ASP A 292 2.65 -9.00 -10.66
N SER A 293 2.71 -7.85 -10.00
CA SER A 293 3.73 -7.52 -9.02
C SER A 293 3.11 -7.29 -7.64
N PHE A 294 3.82 -7.68 -6.57
CA PHE A 294 3.43 -7.30 -5.21
C PHE A 294 3.62 -5.81 -4.93
N PHE A 295 4.32 -5.09 -5.80
CA PHE A 295 4.70 -3.69 -5.63
C PHE A 295 4.12 -2.81 -6.73
N SER A 296 3.50 -1.70 -6.33
CA SER A 296 2.99 -0.64 -7.22
C SER A 296 4.10 0.24 -7.82
N GLN A 297 5.30 0.22 -7.22
CA GLN A 297 6.49 0.94 -7.68
C GLN A 297 7.20 0.19 -8.81
N GLY A 298 7.80 0.93 -9.73
CA GLY A 298 8.73 0.36 -10.71
C GLY A 298 9.14 1.37 -11.79
N ALA A 299 10.33 1.21 -12.34
CA ALA A 299 10.82 1.96 -13.49
C ALA A 299 9.86 1.85 -14.68
N ASP A 300 9.30 0.67 -14.92
CA ASP A 300 8.32 0.43 -15.97
C ASP A 300 6.97 1.12 -15.69
N ARG A 301 6.49 1.14 -14.45
CA ARG A 301 5.27 1.90 -14.05
C ARG A 301 5.49 3.40 -14.25
N SER A 302 6.65 3.91 -13.87
CA SER A 302 7.02 5.32 -14.08
C SER A 302 7.09 5.66 -15.57
N ALA A 303 7.70 4.80 -16.39
CA ALA A 303 7.72 4.95 -17.84
C ALA A 303 6.32 4.92 -18.43
N ALA A 304 5.52 3.92 -18.07
CA ALA A 304 4.13 3.78 -18.49
C ALA A 304 3.28 5.01 -18.13
N GLY A 305 3.49 5.57 -16.93
CA GLY A 305 2.82 6.78 -16.47
C GLY A 305 3.19 8.07 -17.22
N ALA A 306 4.33 8.10 -17.93
CA ALA A 306 4.82 9.30 -18.62
C ALA A 306 4.80 9.21 -20.15
N LEU A 307 4.92 8.01 -20.74
CA LEU A 307 4.95 7.82 -22.19
C LEU A 307 3.71 8.37 -22.94
N PRO A 308 2.47 8.26 -22.41
CA PRO A 308 1.31 8.90 -23.03
C PRO A 308 1.45 10.41 -23.28
N PHE A 309 2.21 11.13 -22.46
CA PHE A 309 2.42 12.56 -22.64
C PHE A 309 3.19 12.87 -23.94
N LEU A 310 3.98 11.93 -24.47
CA LEU A 310 4.64 12.08 -25.76
C LEU A 310 3.66 12.12 -26.95
N LEU A 311 2.40 11.71 -26.77
CA LEU A 311 1.36 11.82 -27.79
C LEU A 311 0.71 13.23 -27.83
N LEU A 312 0.92 14.05 -26.81
CA LEU A 312 0.27 15.36 -26.70
C LEU A 312 0.80 16.36 -27.75
N PRO A 313 -0.03 17.32 -28.18
CA PRO A 313 0.41 18.46 -28.98
C PRO A 313 1.60 19.21 -28.37
N ALA A 314 1.60 19.37 -27.04
CA ALA A 314 2.67 20.03 -26.29
C ALA A 314 4.05 19.36 -26.46
N ALA A 315 4.10 18.05 -26.70
CA ALA A 315 5.35 17.31 -26.85
C ALA A 315 5.97 17.43 -28.26
N ARG A 316 5.50 18.34 -29.13
CA ARG A 316 6.00 18.49 -30.50
C ARG A 316 7.50 18.78 -30.56
N GLU A 317 7.97 19.71 -29.74
CA GLU A 317 9.39 20.11 -29.72
C GLU A 317 10.27 18.99 -29.15
N LEU A 318 9.81 18.36 -28.07
CA LEU A 318 10.46 17.19 -27.48
C LEU A 318 10.58 16.03 -28.49
N ARG A 319 9.50 15.70 -29.22
CA ARG A 319 9.53 14.69 -30.27
C ARG A 319 10.56 15.03 -31.36
N ALA A 320 10.66 16.30 -31.75
CA ALA A 320 11.69 16.71 -32.70
C ALA A 320 13.12 16.53 -32.15
N ALA A 321 13.35 16.81 -30.86
CA ALA A 321 14.63 16.55 -30.20
C ALA A 321 14.97 15.04 -30.13
N LEU A 322 13.94 14.19 -30.05
CA LEU A 322 14.06 12.73 -30.12
C LEU A 322 14.16 12.18 -31.55
N SER A 323 14.38 13.04 -32.55
CA SER A 323 14.48 12.67 -33.98
C SER A 323 13.19 12.07 -34.58
N VAL A 324 12.02 12.38 -34.02
CA VAL A 324 10.72 11.99 -34.58
C VAL A 324 10.27 13.04 -35.60
N HIS A 325 10.47 12.76 -36.89
CA HIS A 325 10.28 13.71 -37.99
C HIS A 325 9.31 13.22 -39.08
N GLY A 326 8.90 11.95 -39.04
CA GLY A 326 7.95 11.37 -39.99
C GLY A 326 6.97 10.37 -39.39
N SER A 327 6.12 9.81 -40.25
CA SER A 327 5.15 8.76 -39.89
C SER A 327 5.84 7.52 -39.32
N ASP A 328 6.96 7.13 -39.91
CA ASP A 328 7.67 5.90 -39.54
C ASP A 328 8.26 6.02 -38.12
N ASP A 329 8.81 7.19 -37.76
CA ASP A 329 9.30 7.47 -36.41
C ASP A 329 8.16 7.51 -35.38
N VAL A 330 6.97 7.98 -35.79
CA VAL A 330 5.77 7.90 -34.94
C VAL A 330 5.33 6.46 -34.73
N ASP A 331 5.41 5.61 -35.76
CA ASP A 331 5.08 4.20 -35.63
C ASP A 331 6.07 3.48 -34.69
N GLU A 332 7.35 3.85 -34.68
CA GLU A 332 8.33 3.37 -33.70
C GLU A 332 7.99 3.82 -32.27
N LEU A 333 7.62 5.10 -32.08
CA LEU A 333 7.16 5.60 -30.79
C LEU A 333 5.89 4.88 -30.30
N VAL A 334 4.97 4.56 -31.21
CA VAL A 334 3.77 3.77 -30.93
C VAL A 334 4.12 2.33 -30.56
N ALA A 335 5.11 1.72 -31.22
CA ALA A 335 5.59 0.38 -30.87
C ALA A 335 6.21 0.34 -29.46
N LEU A 336 6.98 1.36 -29.07
CA LEU A 336 7.49 1.49 -27.70
C LEU A 336 6.37 1.69 -26.68
N SER A 337 5.36 2.50 -27.02
CA SER A 337 4.16 2.65 -26.18
C SER A 337 3.36 1.33 -26.07
N ARG A 338 3.35 0.51 -27.13
CA ARG A 338 2.73 -0.82 -27.12
C ARG A 338 3.42 -1.75 -26.10
N ALA A 339 4.75 -1.72 -26.02
CA ALA A 339 5.49 -2.56 -25.07
C ALA A 339 5.02 -2.36 -23.62
N VAL A 340 4.80 -1.11 -23.19
CA VAL A 340 4.29 -0.82 -21.84
C VAL A 340 2.78 -1.09 -21.71
N ALA A 341 1.99 -0.83 -22.75
CA ALA A 341 0.53 -0.94 -22.71
C ALA A 341 0.01 -2.38 -22.85
N VAL A 342 0.81 -3.28 -23.45
CA VAL A 342 0.39 -4.64 -23.82
C VAL A 342 1.27 -5.70 -23.17
N ASP A 343 2.58 -5.52 -23.24
CA ASP A 343 3.54 -6.56 -22.88
C ASP A 343 3.99 -6.46 -21.41
N GLY A 344 3.71 -5.32 -20.76
CA GLY A 344 3.90 -5.11 -19.33
C GLY A 344 2.95 -5.92 -18.46
N VAL A 345 3.38 -6.14 -17.22
CA VAL A 345 2.53 -6.63 -16.11
C VAL A 345 1.36 -5.68 -15.81
N ASN A 346 0.35 -6.16 -15.09
CA ASN A 346 -0.93 -5.46 -14.94
C ASN A 346 -0.79 -4.03 -14.40
N GLU A 347 0.07 -3.80 -13.41
CA GLU A 347 0.26 -2.45 -12.84
C GLU A 347 0.92 -1.48 -13.83
N THR A 348 1.83 -1.97 -14.69
CA THR A 348 2.45 -1.18 -15.77
C THR A 348 1.40 -0.78 -16.81
N ARG A 349 0.56 -1.73 -17.25
CA ARG A 349 -0.54 -1.47 -18.17
C ARG A 349 -1.57 -0.50 -17.57
N LEU A 350 -1.87 -0.64 -16.28
CA LEU A 350 -2.77 0.26 -15.57
C LEU A 350 -2.19 1.67 -15.40
N ALA A 351 -0.89 1.81 -15.12
CA ALA A 351 -0.21 3.10 -15.08
C ALA A 351 -0.29 3.82 -16.44
N TYR A 352 -0.10 3.08 -17.54
CA TYR A 352 -0.30 3.60 -18.89
C TYR A 352 -1.76 4.07 -19.10
N ALA A 353 -2.73 3.22 -18.76
CA ALA A 353 -4.15 3.52 -18.90
C ALA A 353 -4.60 4.77 -18.12
N ARG A 354 -4.04 5.02 -16.93
CA ARG A 354 -4.30 6.23 -16.11
C ARG A 354 -3.68 7.48 -16.73
N ALA A 355 -2.49 7.36 -17.29
CA ALA A 355 -1.80 8.47 -17.94
C ALA A 355 -2.49 8.93 -19.23
N LEU A 356 -3.26 8.06 -19.89
CA LEU A 356 -4.11 8.42 -21.03
C LEU A 356 -5.18 9.48 -20.70
N ASP A 357 -5.53 9.73 -19.44
CA ASP A 357 -6.47 10.80 -19.06
C ASP A 357 -6.02 12.18 -19.59
N ALA A 358 -4.71 12.45 -19.59
CA ALA A 358 -4.18 13.69 -20.15
C ALA A 358 -4.36 13.75 -21.67
N VAL A 359 -4.25 12.60 -22.34
CA VAL A 359 -4.50 12.45 -23.78
C VAL A 359 -5.98 12.66 -24.09
N TRP A 360 -6.89 12.07 -23.32
CA TRP A 360 -8.35 12.22 -23.49
C TRP A 360 -8.85 13.65 -23.23
N ALA A 361 -8.18 14.38 -22.34
CA ALA A 361 -8.51 15.77 -22.02
C ALA A 361 -7.98 16.76 -23.06
N ALA A 362 -6.98 16.38 -23.86
CA ALA A 362 -6.40 17.25 -24.87
C ALA A 362 -7.38 17.48 -26.03
N PRO A 363 -7.45 18.69 -26.61
CA PRO A 363 -8.22 18.93 -27.81
C PRO A 363 -7.72 18.08 -28.98
N CYS A 364 -8.64 17.53 -29.77
CA CYS A 364 -8.30 16.74 -30.96
C CYS A 364 -7.39 17.52 -31.93
N ASP A 365 -6.24 16.93 -32.26
CA ASP A 365 -5.27 17.47 -33.23
C ASP A 365 -4.70 16.31 -34.06
N THR A 366 -4.61 16.50 -35.37
CA THR A 366 -4.02 15.56 -36.34
C THR A 366 -2.73 16.10 -36.96
N ALA A 367 -2.40 17.38 -36.76
CA ALA A 367 -1.29 18.04 -37.44
C ALA A 367 0.08 17.67 -36.83
N HIS A 368 0.12 17.33 -35.54
CA HIS A 368 1.36 17.09 -34.79
C HIS A 368 1.87 15.64 -34.83
N LEU A 369 1.10 14.73 -35.43
CA LEU A 369 1.40 13.30 -35.61
C LEU A 369 1.08 12.85 -37.05
N PHE A 370 1.49 13.65 -38.03
CA PHE A 370 1.46 13.33 -39.47
C PHE A 370 0.10 12.86 -40.01
N GLY A 371 -0.98 13.48 -39.56
CA GLY A 371 -2.35 13.20 -40.01
C GLY A 371 -3.13 12.22 -39.13
N ARG A 372 -2.49 11.61 -38.12
CA ARG A 372 -3.16 10.75 -37.13
C ARG A 372 -3.53 11.55 -35.89
N CYS A 373 -4.73 11.30 -35.36
CA CYS A 373 -5.12 11.89 -34.07
C CYS A 373 -4.48 11.12 -32.91
N HIS A 374 -3.98 11.83 -31.91
CA HIS A 374 -3.44 11.22 -30.68
C HIS A 374 -4.48 10.35 -29.95
N HIS A 375 -5.77 10.74 -29.95
CA HIS A 375 -6.84 9.91 -29.40
C HIS A 375 -7.01 8.59 -30.14
N ARG A 376 -6.79 8.57 -31.46
CA ARG A 376 -6.92 7.35 -32.26
C ARG A 376 -5.76 6.41 -31.99
N ILE A 377 -4.53 6.94 -31.98
CA ILE A 377 -3.33 6.18 -31.57
C ILE A 377 -3.52 5.57 -30.18
N ALA A 378 -3.95 6.37 -29.20
CA ALA A 378 -4.19 5.89 -27.84
C ALA A 378 -5.28 4.82 -27.77
N PHE A 379 -6.40 4.99 -28.50
CA PHE A 379 -7.48 4.01 -28.49
C PHE A 379 -7.14 2.70 -29.21
N ASP A 380 -6.30 2.77 -30.26
CA ASP A 380 -5.74 1.58 -30.91
C ASP A 380 -4.87 0.77 -29.92
N LEU A 381 -4.05 1.44 -29.11
CA LEU A 381 -3.25 0.80 -28.06
C LEU A 381 -4.11 0.20 -26.93
N VAL A 382 -5.17 0.90 -26.53
CA VAL A 382 -6.16 0.36 -25.58
C VAL A 382 -6.81 -0.90 -26.16
N THR A 383 -7.16 -0.89 -27.45
CA THR A 383 -7.73 -2.06 -28.12
C THR A 383 -6.75 -3.23 -28.11
N GLU A 384 -5.51 -2.99 -28.53
CA GLU A 384 -4.45 -4.00 -28.55
C GLU A 384 -4.19 -4.60 -27.15
N SER A 385 -4.29 -3.80 -26.08
CA SER A 385 -3.99 -4.23 -24.70
C SER A 385 -4.87 -5.37 -24.16
N PHE A 386 -6.05 -5.57 -24.72
CA PHE A 386 -6.97 -6.65 -24.32
C PHE A 386 -7.14 -7.75 -25.37
N VAL A 387 -6.49 -7.65 -26.55
CA VAL A 387 -6.63 -8.68 -27.59
C VAL A 387 -6.05 -10.03 -27.13
N ASP A 388 -5.08 -10.03 -26.22
CA ASP A 388 -4.49 -11.22 -25.60
C ASP A 388 -5.26 -11.68 -24.33
N SER A 389 -6.60 -11.61 -24.36
CA SER A 389 -7.47 -11.95 -23.21
C SER A 389 -8.15 -13.33 -23.30
N LEU A 390 -7.87 -14.12 -24.33
CA LEU A 390 -8.45 -15.46 -24.49
C LEU A 390 -7.47 -16.54 -24.00
N LEU A 391 -7.94 -17.43 -23.12
CA LEU A 391 -7.21 -18.61 -22.71
C LEU A 391 -7.45 -19.75 -23.71
N GLY A 392 -6.38 -20.25 -24.32
CA GLY A 392 -6.36 -21.42 -25.18
C GLY A 392 -6.66 -22.72 -24.44
N PRO A 393 -6.62 -23.88 -25.13
CA PRO A 393 -6.79 -25.18 -24.49
C PRO A 393 -5.71 -25.44 -23.42
N TRP A 394 -6.01 -26.31 -22.46
CA TRP A 394 -5.04 -26.77 -21.47
C TRP A 394 -3.90 -27.53 -22.16
N ASP A 395 -2.67 -27.06 -21.97
CA ASP A 395 -1.45 -27.75 -22.39
C ASP A 395 -0.95 -28.64 -21.24
N SER A 396 -1.04 -29.96 -21.43
CA SER A 396 -0.60 -30.94 -20.44
C SER A 396 0.91 -31.01 -20.25
N GLU A 397 1.70 -30.60 -21.26
CA GLU A 397 3.15 -30.62 -21.15
C GLU A 397 3.65 -29.35 -20.43
N ALA A 398 3.08 -28.19 -20.77
CA ALA A 398 3.41 -26.93 -20.12
C ALA A 398 2.68 -26.70 -18.77
N GLN A 399 1.70 -27.55 -18.43
CA GLN A 399 0.86 -27.41 -17.23
C GLN A 399 0.20 -26.02 -17.10
N ARG A 400 -0.16 -25.41 -18.23
CA ARG A 400 -0.82 -24.10 -18.30
C ARG A 400 -1.71 -23.99 -19.53
N ARG A 401 -2.60 -23.00 -19.56
CA ARG A 401 -3.31 -22.62 -20.78
C ARG A 401 -2.46 -21.58 -21.52
N SER A 402 -2.35 -21.69 -22.83
CA SER A 402 -1.71 -20.65 -23.65
C SER A 402 -2.60 -19.41 -23.73
N ILE A 403 -1.99 -18.24 -23.89
CA ILE A 403 -2.74 -17.02 -24.23
C ILE A 403 -2.92 -16.98 -25.74
N VAL A 404 -4.16 -16.72 -26.18
CA VAL A 404 -4.56 -16.67 -27.58
C VAL A 404 -5.14 -15.28 -27.86
N ARG A 405 -4.88 -14.77 -29.06
CA ARG A 405 -5.43 -13.50 -29.53
C ARG A 405 -6.91 -13.64 -29.90
N LEU A 406 -7.70 -12.61 -29.61
CA LEU A 406 -9.07 -12.49 -30.09
C LEU A 406 -9.10 -12.44 -31.62
N ASP A 407 -10.04 -13.16 -32.22
CA ASP A 407 -10.32 -13.14 -33.66
C ASP A 407 -11.83 -12.95 -33.91
N PRO A 408 -12.27 -11.81 -34.47
CA PRO A 408 -11.47 -10.63 -34.83
C PRO A 408 -10.90 -9.89 -33.59
N PRO A 409 -9.84 -9.07 -33.74
CA PRO A 409 -9.17 -8.40 -32.62
C PRO A 409 -9.91 -7.12 -32.18
N ASN A 410 -11.12 -7.28 -31.64
CA ASN A 410 -11.92 -6.17 -31.12
C ASN A 410 -12.81 -6.59 -29.95
N ALA A 411 -13.37 -5.60 -29.23
CA ALA A 411 -14.20 -5.84 -28.05
C ALA A 411 -15.46 -6.68 -28.36
N GLY A 412 -16.00 -6.59 -29.58
CA GLY A 412 -17.18 -7.35 -29.98
C GLY A 412 -16.99 -8.88 -29.90
N SER A 413 -15.76 -9.36 -30.13
CA SER A 413 -15.41 -10.78 -30.01
C SER A 413 -15.54 -11.32 -28.58
N LEU A 414 -15.53 -10.45 -27.57
CA LEU A 414 -15.66 -10.86 -26.17
C LEU A 414 -17.06 -11.37 -25.83
N HIS A 415 -18.12 -10.93 -26.54
CA HIS A 415 -19.50 -11.29 -26.24
C HIS A 415 -19.78 -12.80 -26.29
N THR A 416 -19.06 -13.53 -27.14
CA THR A 416 -19.28 -14.95 -27.39
C THR A 416 -18.43 -15.86 -26.51
N LEU A 417 -17.48 -15.30 -25.75
CA LEU A 417 -16.57 -16.06 -24.90
C LEU A 417 -17.25 -16.53 -23.63
N LYS A 418 -16.92 -17.77 -23.23
CA LYS A 418 -17.30 -18.32 -21.92
C LYS A 418 -16.43 -17.69 -20.84
N GLY A 419 -17.00 -17.55 -19.63
CA GLY A 419 -16.29 -16.95 -18.49
C GLY A 419 -14.95 -17.60 -18.19
N ASP A 420 -14.90 -18.93 -18.15
CA ASP A 420 -13.67 -19.70 -17.89
C ASP A 420 -12.58 -19.55 -18.97
N ASP A 421 -12.95 -19.09 -20.17
CA ASP A 421 -12.01 -18.89 -21.27
C ASP A 421 -11.41 -17.47 -21.27
N ILE A 422 -11.89 -16.58 -20.42
CA ILE A 422 -11.46 -15.18 -20.38
C ILE A 422 -10.38 -14.98 -19.32
N TYR A 423 -9.27 -14.40 -19.74
CA TYR A 423 -8.22 -13.97 -18.83
C TYR A 423 -8.49 -12.56 -18.30
N VAL A 424 -9.16 -12.47 -17.15
CA VAL A 424 -9.70 -11.21 -16.59
C VAL A 424 -8.69 -10.09 -16.45
N ARG A 425 -7.47 -10.41 -15.99
CA ARG A 425 -6.39 -9.42 -15.76
C ARG A 425 -5.91 -8.75 -17.05
N ARG A 426 -6.23 -9.31 -18.22
CA ARG A 426 -5.97 -8.66 -19.51
C ARG A 426 -7.01 -7.59 -19.85
N LEU A 427 -8.14 -7.55 -19.14
CA LEU A 427 -9.19 -6.56 -19.32
C LEU A 427 -9.03 -5.32 -18.41
N THR A 428 -8.29 -5.41 -17.30
CA THR A 428 -8.22 -4.37 -16.25
C THR A 428 -7.81 -3.00 -16.80
N ALA A 429 -6.63 -2.89 -17.42
CA ALA A 429 -6.15 -1.62 -17.97
C ALA A 429 -7.07 -1.07 -19.08
N ALA A 430 -7.60 -1.95 -19.93
CA ALA A 430 -8.53 -1.58 -20.99
C ALA A 430 -9.87 -1.04 -20.46
N LEU A 431 -10.45 -1.68 -19.45
CA LEU A 431 -11.66 -1.22 -18.77
C LEU A 431 -11.47 0.19 -18.21
N ARG A 432 -10.33 0.43 -17.54
CA ARG A 432 -9.99 1.76 -17.01
C ARG A 432 -9.88 2.80 -18.12
N ALA A 433 -9.10 2.54 -19.16
CA ALA A 433 -8.87 3.51 -20.23
C ALA A 433 -10.15 3.80 -21.04
N THR A 434 -10.88 2.75 -21.42
CA THR A 434 -12.14 2.84 -22.16
C THR A 434 -13.21 3.56 -21.32
N GLY A 435 -13.31 3.26 -20.02
CA GLY A 435 -14.23 3.94 -19.11
C GLY A 435 -14.03 5.45 -19.07
N ALA A 436 -12.76 5.91 -18.98
CA ALA A 436 -12.41 7.33 -19.04
C ALA A 436 -12.70 7.95 -20.42
N ALA A 437 -12.30 7.28 -21.50
CA ALA A 437 -12.52 7.77 -22.87
C ALA A 437 -14.02 7.92 -23.21
N ALA A 438 -14.88 7.03 -22.69
CA ALA A 438 -16.32 7.04 -22.95
C ALA A 438 -17.08 8.24 -22.34
N ILE A 439 -16.46 8.94 -21.40
CA ILE A 439 -17.01 10.14 -20.73
C ILE A 439 -16.22 11.42 -21.03
N SER A 440 -15.18 11.34 -21.87
CA SER A 440 -14.37 12.49 -22.26
C SER A 440 -14.94 13.21 -23.48
N SER A 441 -14.23 14.25 -23.94
CA SER A 441 -14.49 14.93 -25.22
C SER A 441 -13.62 14.40 -26.38
N ALA A 442 -12.94 13.27 -26.21
CA ALA A 442 -12.06 12.69 -27.22
C ALA A 442 -12.82 12.27 -28.50
N CYS A 443 -12.15 12.31 -29.65
CA CYS A 443 -12.78 11.95 -30.93
C CYS A 443 -13.11 10.45 -31.08
N CYS A 444 -12.67 9.62 -30.13
CA CYS A 444 -12.98 8.19 -30.01
C CYS A 444 -14.05 7.89 -28.94
N MET A 445 -14.70 8.91 -28.35
CA MET A 445 -15.68 8.73 -27.27
C MET A 445 -16.77 7.70 -27.62
N ASP A 446 -17.36 7.77 -28.82
CA ASP A 446 -18.43 6.83 -29.21
C ASP A 446 -17.90 5.40 -29.43
N ASP A 447 -16.69 5.24 -29.96
CA ASP A 447 -16.05 3.92 -30.10
C ASP A 447 -15.73 3.33 -28.72
N ALA A 448 -15.29 4.16 -27.77
CA ALA A 448 -15.06 3.75 -26.38
C ALA A 448 -16.37 3.31 -25.70
N ARG A 449 -17.48 4.02 -25.93
CA ARG A 449 -18.80 3.61 -25.44
C ARG A 449 -19.23 2.26 -26.00
N GLN A 450 -18.99 2.03 -27.29
CA GLN A 450 -19.31 0.77 -27.95
C GLN A 450 -18.46 -0.39 -27.43
N ALA A 451 -17.19 -0.14 -27.09
CA ALA A 451 -16.28 -1.15 -26.55
C ALA A 451 -16.54 -1.47 -25.06
N LEU A 452 -17.06 -0.52 -24.28
CA LEU A 452 -17.19 -0.65 -22.84
C LEU A 452 -18.15 -1.75 -22.40
N ASP A 453 -19.32 -1.88 -23.03
CA ASP A 453 -20.29 -2.92 -22.69
C ASP A 453 -19.72 -4.35 -22.87
N PRO A 454 -19.15 -4.72 -24.04
CA PRO A 454 -18.51 -6.02 -24.19
C PRO A 454 -17.41 -6.28 -23.16
N LEU A 455 -16.59 -5.27 -22.83
CA LEU A 455 -15.53 -5.38 -21.83
C LEU A 455 -16.09 -5.64 -20.41
N LEU A 456 -17.08 -4.85 -19.97
CA LEU A 456 -17.74 -5.05 -18.68
C LEU A 456 -18.41 -6.43 -18.63
N ALA A 457 -19.15 -6.79 -19.67
CA ALA A 457 -19.84 -8.08 -19.75
C ALA A 457 -18.86 -9.26 -19.68
N ALA A 458 -17.72 -9.16 -20.38
CA ALA A 458 -16.68 -10.18 -20.37
C ALA A 458 -16.02 -10.32 -19.00
N HIS A 459 -15.66 -9.20 -18.37
CA HIS A 459 -15.15 -9.19 -17.00
C HIS A 459 -16.13 -9.86 -16.04
N GLN A 460 -17.41 -9.49 -16.10
CA GLN A 460 -18.42 -10.04 -15.20
C GLN A 460 -18.65 -11.54 -15.40
N ARG A 461 -18.75 -12.01 -16.66
CA ARG A 461 -18.84 -13.45 -16.97
C ARG A 461 -17.66 -14.23 -16.43
N ALA A 462 -16.47 -13.69 -16.56
CA ALA A 462 -15.26 -14.34 -16.11
C ALA A 462 -15.16 -14.37 -14.58
N MET A 463 -15.50 -13.26 -13.90
CA MET A 463 -15.56 -13.20 -12.43
C MET A 463 -16.58 -14.17 -11.82
N LEU A 464 -17.71 -14.39 -12.50
CA LEU A 464 -18.71 -15.40 -12.15
C LEU A 464 -18.21 -16.84 -12.32
N ALA A 465 -17.24 -17.07 -13.21
CA ALA A 465 -16.70 -18.39 -13.48
C ALA A 465 -15.67 -18.85 -12.43
N TYR A 466 -14.98 -17.91 -11.77
CA TYR A 466 -14.06 -18.20 -10.67
C TYR A 466 -14.78 -18.53 -9.36
N GLU A 467 -14.91 -19.81 -9.00
CA GLU A 467 -15.62 -20.26 -7.79
C GLU A 467 -15.16 -19.58 -6.48
N HIS A 468 -13.88 -19.28 -6.35
CA HIS A 468 -13.29 -18.67 -5.14
C HIS A 468 -12.65 -17.30 -5.38
N GLY A 469 -12.91 -16.70 -6.55
CA GLY A 469 -12.12 -15.57 -7.03
C GLY A 469 -10.64 -15.96 -7.23
N TYR A 470 -9.77 -14.96 -7.29
CA TYR A 470 -8.32 -15.12 -7.40
C TYR A 470 -7.62 -13.99 -6.63
N HIS A 471 -6.29 -14.10 -6.46
CA HIS A 471 -5.51 -13.07 -5.77
C HIS A 471 -5.76 -11.68 -6.40
N HIS A 472 -6.13 -10.70 -5.58
CA HIS A 472 -6.45 -9.34 -6.02
C HIS A 472 -7.69 -9.18 -6.91
N SER A 473 -8.61 -10.16 -6.97
CA SER A 473 -9.88 -10.01 -7.72
C SER A 473 -10.65 -8.73 -7.37
N HIS A 474 -10.62 -8.35 -6.09
CA HIS A 474 -11.24 -7.12 -5.58
C HIS A 474 -10.67 -5.86 -6.26
N SER A 475 -9.37 -5.84 -6.55
CA SER A 475 -8.71 -4.74 -7.26
C SER A 475 -9.17 -4.64 -8.72
N ASP A 476 -9.37 -5.77 -9.40
CA ASP A 476 -9.86 -5.77 -10.78
C ASP A 476 -11.36 -5.38 -10.81
N SER A 477 -12.15 -5.88 -9.85
CA SER A 477 -13.54 -5.48 -9.65
C SER A 477 -13.70 -3.98 -9.39
N LEU A 478 -12.79 -3.37 -8.62
CA LEU A 478 -12.74 -1.91 -8.43
C LEU A 478 -12.58 -1.17 -9.76
N VAL A 479 -11.70 -1.63 -10.64
CA VAL A 479 -11.49 -0.99 -11.96
C VAL A 479 -12.75 -1.10 -12.83
N ALA A 480 -13.41 -2.27 -12.84
CA ALA A 480 -14.65 -2.46 -13.58
C ALA A 480 -15.81 -1.61 -13.02
N ALA A 481 -15.99 -1.60 -11.69
CA ALA A 481 -17.00 -0.82 -11.00
C ALA A 481 -16.80 0.69 -11.21
N ARG A 482 -15.54 1.17 -11.14
CA ARG A 482 -15.16 2.55 -11.47
C ARG A 482 -15.56 2.92 -12.89
N ALA A 483 -15.20 2.07 -13.87
CA ALA A 483 -15.54 2.30 -15.27
C ALA A 483 -17.06 2.37 -15.47
N ALA A 484 -17.84 1.52 -14.80
CA ALA A 484 -19.31 1.56 -14.83
C ALA A 484 -19.88 2.82 -14.15
N LEU A 485 -19.40 3.16 -12.94
CA LEU A 485 -19.86 4.33 -12.18
C LEU A 485 -19.58 5.64 -12.93
N TRP A 486 -18.43 5.76 -13.58
CA TRP A 486 -18.10 6.93 -14.40
C TRP A 486 -19.10 7.18 -15.52
N GLN A 487 -19.75 6.15 -16.06
CA GLN A 487 -20.75 6.35 -17.13
C GLN A 487 -21.95 7.17 -16.67
N ALA A 488 -22.27 7.17 -15.36
CA ALA A 488 -23.28 8.05 -14.78
C ALA A 488 -22.92 9.54 -14.92
N MET A 489 -21.61 9.87 -14.96
CA MET A 489 -21.13 11.24 -15.24
C MET A 489 -21.44 11.67 -16.66
N GLY A 490 -21.44 10.70 -17.60
CA GLY A 490 -21.89 10.88 -18.97
C GLY A 490 -23.41 10.73 -19.17
N GLY A 491 -24.20 10.64 -18.10
CA GLY A 491 -25.66 10.51 -18.13
C GLY A 491 -26.19 9.10 -18.40
N ARG A 492 -25.34 8.06 -18.36
CA ARG A 492 -25.71 6.65 -18.57
C ARG A 492 -25.78 5.88 -17.26
N ASP A 493 -26.78 6.21 -16.45
CA ASP A 493 -27.05 5.57 -15.15
C ASP A 493 -27.33 4.06 -15.28
N ASP A 494 -27.87 3.65 -16.43
CA ASP A 494 -28.22 2.27 -16.75
C ASP A 494 -27.03 1.32 -16.67
N ILE A 495 -25.82 1.78 -17.01
CA ILE A 495 -24.62 0.93 -17.06
C ILE A 495 -24.21 0.43 -15.66
N VAL A 496 -24.26 1.29 -14.63
CA VAL A 496 -23.93 0.87 -13.26
C VAL A 496 -25.04 0.01 -12.65
N LEU A 497 -26.30 0.26 -13.00
CA LEU A 497 -27.41 -0.59 -12.57
C LEU A 497 -27.32 -1.97 -13.22
N GLU A 498 -27.02 -2.05 -14.51
CA GLU A 498 -26.80 -3.31 -15.22
C GLU A 498 -25.58 -4.06 -14.69
N TYR A 499 -24.52 -3.34 -14.31
CA TYR A 499 -23.37 -3.93 -13.64
C TYR A 499 -23.79 -4.67 -12.36
N VAL A 500 -24.62 -4.06 -11.50
CA VAL A 500 -25.16 -4.74 -10.31
C VAL A 500 -26.10 -5.89 -10.70
N CYS A 501 -27.01 -5.67 -11.66
CA CYS A 501 -27.96 -6.69 -12.12
C CYS A 501 -27.29 -8.02 -12.48
N ARG A 502 -26.17 -7.96 -13.20
CA ARG A 502 -25.45 -9.15 -13.69
C ARG A 502 -24.78 -9.97 -12.57
N TYR A 503 -24.70 -9.45 -11.35
CA TYR A 503 -24.15 -10.15 -10.19
C TYR A 503 -25.20 -10.61 -9.18
N ILE A 504 -26.47 -10.24 -9.32
CA ILE A 504 -27.54 -10.55 -8.35
C ILE A 504 -27.63 -12.04 -8.00
N GLU A 505 -27.42 -12.93 -8.96
CA GLU A 505 -27.56 -14.37 -8.78
C GLU A 505 -26.40 -15.02 -7.99
N ASP A 506 -25.30 -14.31 -7.77
CA ASP A 506 -24.11 -14.81 -7.05
C ASP A 506 -23.69 -13.82 -5.96
N SER A 507 -23.98 -14.19 -4.70
CA SER A 507 -23.74 -13.35 -3.52
C SER A 507 -22.28 -12.93 -3.35
N ARG A 508 -21.31 -13.72 -3.82
CA ARG A 508 -19.88 -13.40 -3.68
C ARG A 508 -19.50 -12.22 -4.56
N VAL A 509 -19.78 -12.31 -5.86
CA VAL A 509 -19.46 -11.22 -6.79
C VAL A 509 -20.40 -10.04 -6.62
N LEU A 510 -21.61 -10.24 -6.10
CA LEU A 510 -22.49 -9.15 -5.70
C LEU A 510 -21.87 -8.34 -4.57
N ALA A 511 -21.44 -8.99 -3.48
CA ALA A 511 -20.75 -8.30 -2.38
C ALA A 511 -19.49 -7.58 -2.87
N GLU A 512 -18.64 -8.28 -3.63
CA GLU A 512 -17.42 -7.71 -4.20
C GLU A 512 -17.72 -6.49 -5.09
N GLY A 513 -18.75 -6.57 -5.94
CA GLY A 513 -19.18 -5.50 -6.82
C GLY A 513 -19.78 -4.30 -6.08
N LEU A 514 -20.64 -4.51 -5.07
CA LEU A 514 -21.20 -3.45 -4.23
C LEU A 514 -20.08 -2.69 -3.52
N ARG A 515 -19.14 -3.43 -2.91
CA ARG A 515 -17.98 -2.84 -2.24
C ARG A 515 -17.08 -2.08 -3.22
N ALA A 516 -16.84 -2.63 -4.41
CA ALA A 516 -16.08 -1.98 -5.46
C ALA A 516 -16.70 -0.65 -5.93
N ILE A 517 -18.02 -0.58 -6.07
CA ILE A 517 -18.72 0.69 -6.38
C ILE A 517 -18.56 1.68 -5.23
N ALA A 518 -18.72 1.23 -3.98
CA ALA A 518 -18.55 2.08 -2.80
C ALA A 518 -17.14 2.67 -2.70
N VAL A 519 -16.10 1.88 -2.99
CA VAL A 519 -14.71 2.35 -3.03
C VAL A 519 -14.50 3.33 -4.19
N ALA A 520 -14.99 3.04 -5.39
CA ALA A 520 -14.88 3.94 -6.55
C ALA A 520 -15.56 5.31 -6.31
N ALA A 521 -16.60 5.34 -5.47
CA ALA A 521 -17.28 6.56 -5.05
C ALA A 521 -16.45 7.44 -4.09
N GLU A 522 -15.51 6.85 -3.36
CA GLU A 522 -14.61 7.56 -2.43
C GLU A 522 -13.43 8.22 -3.14
N GLU A 523 -13.08 7.77 -4.34
CA GLU A 523 -11.92 8.23 -5.09
C GLU A 523 -12.04 9.67 -5.60
N ARG A 524 -13.26 10.11 -5.95
CA ARG A 524 -13.49 11.41 -6.59
C ARG A 524 -14.85 12.01 -6.19
N PRO A 525 -14.95 13.33 -5.98
CA PRO A 525 -16.21 13.99 -5.64
C PRO A 525 -17.36 13.74 -6.63
N ASP A 526 -17.09 13.80 -7.93
CA ASP A 526 -18.12 13.62 -8.96
C ASP A 526 -18.66 12.18 -8.98
N ALA A 527 -17.77 11.19 -8.82
CA ALA A 527 -18.15 9.78 -8.72
C ALA A 527 -18.98 9.53 -7.44
N GLY A 528 -18.56 10.10 -6.32
CA GLY A 528 -19.28 10.05 -5.05
C GLY A 528 -20.68 10.64 -5.14
N GLN A 529 -20.86 11.81 -5.76
CA GLN A 529 -22.18 12.42 -5.96
C GLN A 529 -23.12 11.52 -6.77
N HIS A 530 -22.61 10.83 -7.79
CA HIS A 530 -23.41 9.91 -8.60
C HIS A 530 -23.70 8.60 -7.88
N ALA A 531 -22.75 8.05 -7.14
CA ALA A 531 -22.99 6.91 -6.28
C ALA A 531 -24.06 7.23 -5.24
N HIS A 532 -23.97 8.39 -4.57
CA HIS A 532 -24.97 8.84 -3.60
C HIS A 532 -26.39 8.88 -4.19
N ARG A 533 -26.52 9.43 -5.40
CA ARG A 533 -27.79 9.54 -6.12
C ARG A 533 -28.35 8.18 -6.56
N LEU A 534 -27.48 7.24 -6.92
CA LEU A 534 -27.86 5.95 -7.50
C LEU A 534 -27.99 4.84 -6.46
N TRP A 535 -27.37 4.98 -5.28
CA TRP A 535 -27.35 3.96 -4.25
C TRP A 535 -28.76 3.50 -3.82
N PRO A 536 -29.76 4.38 -3.64
CA PRO A 536 -31.12 3.93 -3.36
C PRO A 536 -31.69 2.97 -4.42
N LYS A 537 -31.39 3.20 -5.70
CA LYS A 537 -31.83 2.33 -6.79
C LYS A 537 -31.08 1.00 -6.81
N ILE A 538 -29.79 1.02 -6.45
CA ILE A 538 -28.98 -0.19 -6.27
C ILE A 538 -29.56 -1.03 -5.13
N MET A 539 -29.90 -0.40 -4.00
CA MET A 539 -30.55 -1.08 -2.88
C MET A 539 -31.89 -1.68 -3.30
N ASP A 540 -32.75 -0.90 -3.97
CA ASP A 540 -34.05 -1.40 -4.42
C ASP A 540 -33.90 -2.59 -5.39
N LEU A 541 -32.93 -2.54 -6.32
CA LEU A 541 -32.66 -3.61 -7.27
C LEU A 541 -32.28 -4.93 -6.56
N VAL A 542 -31.39 -4.88 -5.57
CA VAL A 542 -30.95 -6.07 -4.83
C VAL A 542 -32.05 -6.58 -3.90
N LEU A 543 -32.78 -5.67 -3.25
CA LEU A 543 -33.88 -6.02 -2.34
C LEU A 543 -35.07 -6.63 -3.09
N ASP A 544 -35.42 -6.11 -4.28
CA ASP A 544 -36.44 -6.69 -5.16
C ASP A 544 -36.07 -8.14 -5.53
N ALA A 545 -34.79 -8.39 -5.83
CA ALA A 545 -34.30 -9.73 -6.14
C ALA A 545 -34.31 -10.66 -4.91
N ALA A 546 -33.93 -10.16 -3.73
CA ALA A 546 -33.95 -10.93 -2.49
C ALA A 546 -35.38 -11.27 -2.03
N GLU A 547 -36.36 -10.41 -2.31
CA GLU A 547 -37.79 -10.68 -2.08
C GLU A 547 -38.31 -11.80 -3.01
N ALA A 548 -37.79 -11.86 -4.25
CA ALA A 548 -38.15 -12.91 -5.21
C ALA A 548 -37.43 -14.25 -4.93
N ASP A 549 -36.15 -14.22 -4.56
CA ASP A 549 -35.36 -15.38 -4.15
C ASP A 549 -34.51 -15.05 -2.91
N GLN A 550 -34.96 -15.53 -1.76
CA GLN A 550 -34.29 -15.30 -0.48
C GLN A 550 -32.85 -15.85 -0.45
N ARG A 551 -32.46 -16.75 -1.37
CA ARG A 551 -31.10 -17.29 -1.43
C ARG A 551 -30.05 -16.25 -1.78
N VAL A 552 -30.42 -15.14 -2.42
CA VAL A 552 -29.50 -14.04 -2.78
C VAL A 552 -28.76 -13.50 -1.56
N LEU A 553 -29.46 -13.34 -0.42
CA LEU A 553 -28.88 -12.81 0.83
C LEU A 553 -28.67 -13.88 1.92
N SER A 554 -29.26 -15.07 1.77
CA SER A 554 -29.16 -16.14 2.78
C SER A 554 -28.13 -17.24 2.46
N GLU A 555 -27.33 -17.08 1.40
CA GLU A 555 -26.17 -17.94 1.16
C GLU A 555 -25.22 -17.86 2.37
N ARG A 556 -24.75 -19.02 2.82
CA ARG A 556 -24.14 -19.20 4.14
C ARG A 556 -22.80 -18.47 4.32
N THR A 557 -22.10 -18.16 3.24
CA THR A 557 -20.72 -17.67 3.28
C THR A 557 -20.63 -16.20 2.85
N TRP A 558 -21.27 -15.88 1.73
CA TRP A 558 -21.20 -14.60 1.03
C TRP A 558 -22.52 -13.82 1.10
N GLY A 559 -23.64 -14.48 1.42
CA GLY A 559 -24.93 -13.82 1.61
C GLY A 559 -24.86 -12.73 2.69
N ASP A 560 -24.21 -13.01 3.82
CA ASP A 560 -23.96 -12.04 4.88
C ASP A 560 -23.19 -10.80 4.37
N TYR A 561 -22.21 -10.98 3.47
CA TYR A 561 -21.41 -9.88 2.90
C TYR A 561 -22.27 -9.03 1.96
N ALA A 562 -22.99 -9.66 1.02
CA ALA A 562 -23.88 -8.95 0.12
C ALA A 562 -24.99 -8.21 0.87
N GLU A 563 -25.52 -8.82 1.94
CA GLU A 563 -26.48 -8.22 2.85
C GLU A 563 -25.91 -6.96 3.51
N ALA A 564 -24.70 -7.04 4.08
CA ALA A 564 -24.06 -5.95 4.79
C ALA A 564 -23.59 -4.81 3.86
N ASP A 565 -23.08 -5.15 2.67
CA ASP A 565 -22.53 -4.19 1.70
C ASP A 565 -23.60 -3.26 1.07
N LEU A 566 -24.89 -3.56 1.24
CA LEU A 566 -25.98 -2.62 0.91
C LEU A 566 -25.98 -1.37 1.80
N ILE A 567 -25.40 -1.46 3.00
CA ILE A 567 -25.03 -0.32 3.83
C ILE A 567 -23.52 -0.10 3.67
N PRO A 568 -23.10 0.81 2.77
CA PRO A 568 -21.71 0.93 2.38
C PRO A 568 -20.89 1.54 3.53
N ASN A 569 -19.74 0.93 3.80
CA ASN A 569 -18.73 1.41 4.73
C ASN A 569 -17.51 1.92 4.00
N SER A 570 -16.75 2.80 4.66
CA SER A 570 -15.48 3.27 4.11
C SER A 570 -14.51 2.11 3.89
N ALA A 571 -13.87 2.08 2.73
CA ALA A 571 -12.84 1.11 2.48
C ALA A 571 -11.63 1.40 3.37
N THR A 572 -11.08 0.37 4.02
CA THR A 572 -9.74 0.49 4.60
C THR A 572 -8.74 0.64 3.46
N GLU A 573 -7.96 1.74 3.44
CA GLU A 573 -7.03 2.15 2.38
C GLU A 573 -6.13 1.01 1.84
N TRP A 574 -5.81 0.03 2.68
CA TRP A 574 -4.89 -1.08 2.39
C TRP A 574 -5.52 -2.27 1.64
N GLY A 575 -6.79 -2.20 1.23
CA GLY A 575 -7.54 -3.33 0.66
C GLY A 575 -7.43 -3.51 -0.87
N TYR A 576 -7.00 -2.48 -1.62
CA TYR A 576 -7.07 -2.46 -3.08
C TYR A 576 -5.76 -1.94 -3.69
N LEU A 577 -5.15 -2.73 -4.57
CA LEU A 577 -3.90 -2.35 -5.26
C LEU A 577 -4.11 -1.32 -6.38
N THR A 578 -5.34 -1.25 -6.91
CA THR A 578 -5.70 -0.45 -8.09
C THR A 578 -6.55 0.77 -7.75
N ILE A 579 -6.65 1.11 -6.46
CA ILE A 579 -7.37 2.29 -5.99
C ILE A 579 -6.79 3.57 -6.62
N GLU A 580 -7.65 4.54 -6.91
CA GLU A 580 -7.29 5.85 -7.48
C GLU A 580 -7.68 6.96 -6.49
N LEU A 581 -7.07 6.97 -5.32
CA LEU A 581 -7.41 7.88 -4.22
C LEU A 581 -6.29 8.90 -3.99
N VAL A 582 -6.60 10.19 -4.19
CA VAL A 582 -5.68 11.30 -3.92
C VAL A 582 -6.12 12.01 -2.64
N GLY A 583 -5.44 11.72 -1.53
CA GLY A 583 -5.75 12.28 -0.22
C GLY A 583 -6.84 11.52 0.53
N GLU A 584 -7.63 12.22 1.35
CA GLU A 584 -8.67 11.61 2.18
C GLU A 584 -9.87 11.11 1.36
N PRO A 585 -10.46 9.95 1.70
CA PRO A 585 -11.68 9.43 1.07
C PRO A 585 -12.81 10.47 0.99
N TYR A 586 -13.41 10.63 -0.20
CA TYR A 586 -14.55 11.52 -0.38
C TYR A 586 -15.78 10.97 0.35
N ARG A 587 -16.33 11.75 1.28
CA ARG A 587 -17.54 11.40 2.01
C ARG A 587 -18.77 11.61 1.14
N TRP A 588 -19.25 10.53 0.54
CA TRP A 588 -20.41 10.53 -0.35
C TRP A 588 -21.69 9.95 0.27
N ARG A 589 -21.58 9.29 1.44
CA ARG A 589 -22.69 8.56 2.06
C ARG A 589 -23.57 9.50 2.90
N ASP A 590 -24.88 9.32 2.80
CA ASP A 590 -25.86 9.99 3.66
C ASP A 590 -27.04 9.03 3.93
N LEU A 591 -26.95 8.30 5.04
CA LEU A 591 -27.98 7.33 5.42
C LEU A 591 -29.34 7.98 5.67
N LEU A 592 -29.38 9.24 6.13
CA LEU A 592 -30.66 9.91 6.38
C LEU A 592 -31.41 10.14 5.08
N SER A 593 -30.69 10.51 4.00
CA SER A 593 -31.30 10.66 2.68
C SER A 593 -31.83 9.35 2.10
N TRP A 594 -31.31 8.20 2.57
CA TRP A 594 -31.72 6.85 2.16
C TRP A 594 -32.64 6.15 3.18
N SER A 595 -33.21 6.90 4.14
CA SER A 595 -34.01 6.32 5.23
C SER A 595 -35.06 5.27 4.79
N PRO A 596 -35.84 5.50 3.71
CA PRO A 596 -36.80 4.50 3.24
C PRO A 596 -36.15 3.18 2.82
N GLN A 597 -35.00 3.23 2.15
CA GLN A 597 -34.24 2.06 1.73
C GLN A 597 -33.56 1.37 2.90
N VAL A 598 -33.05 2.12 3.89
CA VAL A 598 -32.51 1.56 5.13
C VAL A 598 -33.60 0.82 5.91
N ASP A 599 -34.80 1.39 6.02
CA ASP A 599 -35.94 0.74 6.67
C ASP A 599 -36.41 -0.51 5.93
N ARG A 600 -36.38 -0.49 4.59
CA ARG A 600 -36.69 -1.64 3.76
C ARG A 600 -35.66 -2.75 3.92
N TRP A 601 -34.38 -2.40 3.87
CA TRP A 601 -33.25 -3.29 4.11
C TRP A 601 -33.39 -3.98 5.48
N LEU A 602 -33.60 -3.22 6.56
CA LEU A 602 -33.84 -3.76 7.91
C LEU A 602 -34.98 -4.79 7.97
N GLY A 603 -35.99 -4.66 7.11
CA GLY A 603 -37.11 -5.61 7.01
C GLY A 603 -36.81 -6.88 6.20
N ALA A 604 -35.82 -6.83 5.31
CA ALA A 604 -35.46 -7.94 4.41
C ALA A 604 -34.30 -8.80 4.93
N ILE A 605 -33.41 -8.22 5.73
CA ILE A 605 -32.17 -8.88 6.17
C ILE A 605 -32.35 -9.90 7.30
N THR A 606 -31.40 -10.83 7.40
CA THR A 606 -31.38 -11.90 8.43
C THR A 606 -30.82 -11.44 9.78
N GLY A 607 -30.12 -10.30 9.80
CA GLY A 607 -29.58 -9.70 11.03
C GLY A 607 -28.29 -10.29 11.51
N THR A 608 -27.39 -10.53 10.55
CA THR A 608 -26.04 -11.01 10.81
C THR A 608 -25.27 -9.97 11.62
N ARG A 609 -24.25 -10.44 12.35
CA ARG A 609 -23.32 -9.55 13.05
C ARG A 609 -22.71 -8.52 12.12
N MET A 610 -22.43 -8.89 10.87
CA MET A 610 -21.77 -8.02 9.90
C MET A 610 -22.68 -6.88 9.43
N SER A 611 -23.94 -7.17 9.12
CA SER A 611 -24.96 -6.15 8.79
C SER A 611 -25.14 -5.16 9.92
N ILE A 612 -25.15 -5.64 11.16
CA ILE A 612 -25.22 -4.80 12.37
C ILE A 612 -23.97 -3.93 12.49
N ASP A 613 -22.78 -4.51 12.35
CA ASP A 613 -21.52 -3.77 12.43
C ASP A 613 -21.46 -2.68 11.33
N HIS A 614 -21.94 -2.97 10.12
CA HIS A 614 -22.05 -2.01 9.03
C HIS A 614 -22.98 -0.85 9.37
N LEU A 615 -24.19 -1.15 9.85
CA LEU A 615 -25.13 -0.13 10.28
C LEU A 615 -24.56 0.73 11.42
N VAL A 616 -23.89 0.14 12.40
CA VAL A 616 -23.29 0.88 13.53
C VAL A 616 -22.17 1.80 13.06
N ILE A 617 -21.29 1.33 12.16
CA ILE A 617 -20.23 2.16 11.59
C ILE A 617 -20.84 3.35 10.84
N ALA A 618 -21.82 3.09 9.97
CA ALA A 618 -22.48 4.12 9.19
C ALA A 618 -23.25 5.14 10.07
N VAL A 619 -23.93 4.68 11.14
CA VAL A 619 -24.62 5.57 12.08
C VAL A 619 -23.64 6.48 12.83
N ARG A 620 -22.42 6.02 13.15
CA ARG A 620 -21.40 6.86 13.82
C ARG A 620 -20.94 8.04 12.98
N GLU A 621 -21.16 8.03 11.67
CA GLU A 621 -20.84 9.14 10.77
C GLU A 621 -21.89 10.27 10.82
N LEU A 622 -23.08 9.99 11.35
CA LEU A 622 -24.13 11.00 11.55
C LEU A 622 -23.77 11.97 12.68
N ASP A 623 -24.38 13.15 12.69
CA ASP A 623 -24.29 14.02 13.86
C ASP A 623 -24.99 13.41 15.09
N VAL A 624 -24.67 13.91 16.28
CA VAL A 624 -25.16 13.36 17.54
C VAL A 624 -26.69 13.37 17.63
N ALA A 625 -27.37 14.37 17.06
CA ALA A 625 -28.82 14.46 17.11
C ALA A 625 -29.46 13.38 16.23
N ALA A 626 -28.98 13.22 15.00
CA ALA A 626 -29.42 12.19 14.06
C ALA A 626 -29.10 10.77 14.55
N GLN A 627 -27.96 10.58 15.23
CA GLN A 627 -27.65 9.31 15.89
C GLN A 627 -28.74 8.94 16.91
N ILE A 628 -29.18 9.90 17.73
CA ILE A 628 -30.20 9.66 18.78
C ILE A 628 -31.58 9.46 18.15
N GLU A 629 -31.98 10.32 17.22
CA GLU A 629 -33.35 10.36 16.71
C GLU A 629 -33.66 9.21 15.75
N GLN A 630 -32.70 8.86 14.89
CA GLN A 630 -32.91 7.88 13.82
C GLN A 630 -31.93 6.70 13.90
N GLY A 631 -30.65 6.97 14.14
CA GLY A 631 -29.61 5.93 14.20
C GLY A 631 -29.90 4.84 15.24
N LEU A 632 -30.24 5.24 16.47
CA LEU A 632 -30.61 4.32 17.53
C LEU A 632 -31.87 3.52 17.22
N ARG A 633 -32.85 4.10 16.51
CA ARG A 633 -34.08 3.39 16.11
C ARG A 633 -33.79 2.28 15.10
N TRP A 634 -32.91 2.53 14.12
CA TRP A 634 -32.46 1.51 13.19
C TRP A 634 -31.73 0.36 13.90
N ILE A 635 -30.83 0.69 14.83
CA ILE A 635 -30.11 -0.30 15.63
C ILE A 635 -31.06 -1.10 16.53
N GLU A 636 -32.02 -0.43 17.20
CA GLU A 636 -33.05 -1.03 18.06
C GLU A 636 -33.85 -2.11 17.33
N ARG A 637 -34.21 -1.86 16.07
CA ARG A 637 -35.01 -2.76 15.25
C ARG A 637 -34.38 -4.16 15.08
N HIS A 638 -33.07 -4.27 15.27
CA HIS A 638 -32.31 -5.50 15.04
C HIS A 638 -31.59 -6.11 16.25
N THR A 639 -31.04 -5.33 17.18
CA THR A 639 -29.89 -5.83 17.96
C THR A 639 -30.07 -6.20 19.42
N LEU A 640 -30.98 -5.60 20.19
CA LEU A 640 -30.92 -5.83 21.63
C LEU A 640 -32.24 -5.55 22.32
N LEU A 641 -33.03 -4.64 21.77
CA LEU A 641 -34.33 -4.31 22.31
C LEU A 641 -35.34 -5.42 22.07
N THR A 642 -35.21 -6.32 21.11
CA THR A 642 -36.06 -7.54 21.08
C THR A 642 -35.75 -8.50 22.23
N ALA A 643 -34.48 -8.68 22.59
CA ALA A 643 -34.07 -9.52 23.73
C ALA A 643 -34.41 -8.84 25.06
N ILE A 644 -34.14 -7.54 25.20
CA ILE A 644 -34.49 -6.71 26.36
C ILE A 644 -36.01 -6.57 26.48
N TRP A 645 -36.74 -6.38 25.38
CA TRP A 645 -38.21 -6.34 25.33
C TRP A 645 -38.80 -7.69 25.70
N HIS A 646 -38.27 -8.82 25.22
CA HIS A 646 -38.70 -10.14 25.71
C HIS A 646 -38.44 -10.29 27.21
N MET A 647 -37.25 -9.94 27.71
CA MET A 647 -36.96 -10.00 29.15
C MET A 647 -37.91 -9.11 29.97
N ILE A 648 -38.22 -7.90 29.50
CA ILE A 648 -39.08 -6.92 30.18
C ILE A 648 -40.57 -7.26 30.06
N THR A 649 -41.04 -7.76 28.91
CA THR A 649 -42.46 -8.05 28.67
C THR A 649 -42.90 -9.45 29.09
N THR A 650 -41.98 -10.40 29.16
CA THR A 650 -42.26 -11.77 29.63
C THR A 650 -41.75 -12.06 31.05
N ASP A 651 -41.10 -11.08 31.70
CA ASP A 651 -40.53 -11.18 33.05
C ASP A 651 -39.59 -12.38 33.23
N VAL A 652 -38.73 -12.62 32.22
CA VAL A 652 -37.77 -13.72 32.22
C VAL A 652 -36.36 -13.16 32.40
N GLU A 653 -35.68 -13.56 33.48
CA GLU A 653 -34.29 -13.18 33.75
C GLU A 653 -33.33 -13.71 32.65
N TYR A 654 -32.29 -12.92 32.36
CA TYR A 654 -31.22 -13.34 31.45
C TYR A 654 -30.58 -14.62 31.98
N THR A 655 -30.81 -15.72 31.27
CA THR A 655 -30.18 -17.00 31.59
C THR A 655 -28.86 -17.08 30.84
N ASP A 656 -27.75 -16.93 31.55
CA ASP A 656 -26.44 -17.25 31.00
C ASP A 656 -26.47 -18.70 30.51
N LEU A 657 -26.25 -18.86 29.21
CA LEU A 657 -26.30 -20.16 28.56
C LEU A 657 -25.15 -21.07 29.03
N GLY A 658 -24.16 -20.53 29.75
CA GLY A 658 -23.03 -21.24 30.33
C GLY A 658 -21.93 -21.49 29.30
N GLY A 659 -20.67 -21.55 29.76
CA GLY A 659 -19.50 -21.78 28.89
C GLY A 659 -19.53 -23.11 28.11
N ASP A 660 -20.47 -24.01 28.43
CA ASP A 660 -20.68 -25.29 27.77
C ASP A 660 -21.82 -25.27 26.72
N TYR A 661 -22.48 -24.12 26.50
CA TYR A 661 -23.65 -24.02 25.62
C TYR A 661 -23.40 -24.58 24.21
N TYR A 662 -22.29 -24.18 23.60
CA TYR A 662 -21.92 -24.67 22.28
C TYR A 662 -21.53 -26.16 22.29
N THR A 663 -21.02 -26.66 23.41
CA THR A 663 -20.73 -28.08 23.64
C THR A 663 -22.00 -28.92 23.73
N ARG A 664 -23.06 -28.40 24.34
CA ARG A 664 -24.38 -29.05 24.39
C ARG A 664 -25.12 -28.99 23.06
N ARG A 665 -25.01 -27.87 22.33
CA ARG A 665 -25.72 -27.64 21.07
C ARG A 665 -25.09 -28.34 19.87
N ASN A 666 -23.78 -28.56 19.87
CA ASN A 666 -23.06 -29.19 18.75
C ASN A 666 -21.96 -30.16 19.24
N PRO A 667 -22.34 -31.23 19.97
CA PRO A 667 -21.38 -32.12 20.64
C PRO A 667 -20.43 -32.79 19.65
N ASP A 668 -20.89 -33.08 18.43
CA ASP A 668 -20.07 -33.70 17.38
C ASP A 668 -18.94 -32.79 16.90
N LYS A 669 -19.20 -31.47 16.82
CA LYS A 669 -18.21 -30.48 16.39
C LYS A 669 -17.13 -30.28 17.45
N THR A 670 -17.52 -30.26 18.72
CA THR A 670 -16.57 -30.21 19.86
C THR A 670 -15.73 -31.47 19.94
N LYS A 671 -16.36 -32.65 19.75
CA LYS A 671 -15.68 -33.95 19.66
C LYS A 671 -14.66 -33.97 18.52
N GLN A 672 -15.02 -33.53 17.32
CA GLN A 672 -14.10 -33.49 16.17
C GLN A 672 -12.91 -32.55 16.40
N ARG A 673 -13.12 -31.38 17.01
CA ARG A 673 -12.01 -30.47 17.36
C ARG A 673 -11.04 -31.13 18.33
N ALA A 674 -11.55 -31.75 19.40
CA ALA A 674 -10.72 -32.46 20.38
C ALA A 674 -9.93 -33.62 19.73
N LEU A 675 -10.56 -34.39 18.83
CA LEU A 675 -9.90 -35.45 18.07
C LEU A 675 -8.78 -34.90 17.16
N ASN A 676 -9.04 -33.80 16.46
CA ASN A 676 -8.06 -33.18 15.57
C ASN A 676 -6.87 -32.61 16.34
N GLN A 677 -7.11 -32.01 17.51
CA GLN A 677 -6.07 -31.48 18.38
C GLN A 677 -5.18 -32.60 18.93
N LEU A 678 -5.76 -33.73 19.34
CA LEU A 678 -4.99 -34.91 19.75
C LEU A 678 -4.19 -35.54 18.60
N ARG A 679 -4.76 -35.56 17.39
CA ARG A 679 -4.04 -36.03 16.19
C ARG A 679 -2.87 -35.12 15.81
N GLN A 680 -3.05 -33.79 15.90
CA GLN A 680 -1.97 -32.82 15.68
C GLN A 680 -0.83 -32.97 16.68
N LEU A 681 -1.12 -33.44 17.89
CA LEU A 681 -0.12 -33.78 18.91
C LEU A 681 0.51 -35.17 18.72
N GLY A 682 0.23 -35.85 17.59
CA GLY A 682 0.84 -37.13 17.22
C GLY A 682 0.15 -38.38 17.79
N TYR A 683 -1.02 -38.23 18.44
CA TYR A 683 -1.73 -39.36 19.02
C TYR A 683 -2.67 -40.04 18.02
N HIS A 684 -2.63 -41.37 17.94
CA HIS A 684 -3.69 -42.15 17.30
C HIS A 684 -4.84 -42.36 18.30
N VAL A 685 -5.97 -41.69 18.05
CA VAL A 685 -7.13 -41.76 18.94
C VAL A 685 -8.14 -42.81 18.48
N THR A 686 -8.47 -43.75 19.36
CA THR A 686 -9.61 -44.69 19.26
C THR A 686 -10.62 -44.31 20.35
N LEU A 687 -11.91 -44.24 20.01
CA LEU A 687 -12.96 -43.83 20.94
C LEU A 687 -13.81 -45.04 21.34
N ASP A 688 -13.75 -45.42 22.61
CA ASP A 688 -14.66 -46.39 23.20
C ASP A 688 -15.81 -45.70 23.93
N ARG A 689 -17.05 -46.15 23.70
CA ARG A 689 -18.22 -45.68 24.43
C ARG A 689 -18.24 -46.33 25.81
N LEU A 690 -18.18 -45.53 26.87
CA LEU A 690 -18.42 -46.04 28.22
C LEU A 690 -19.87 -46.55 28.33
N PRO A 691 -20.11 -47.67 29.04
CA PRO A 691 -21.47 -48.17 29.25
C PRO A 691 -22.29 -47.13 30.01
N ALA A 692 -23.50 -46.85 29.52
CA ALA A 692 -24.41 -45.91 30.14
C ALA A 692 -24.72 -46.37 31.57
N THR A 693 -24.24 -45.64 32.56
CA THR A 693 -24.70 -45.77 33.94
C THR A 693 -26.13 -45.22 33.99
N GLY A 694 -27.09 -46.11 34.26
CA GLY A 694 -28.50 -45.79 34.42
C GLY A 694 -28.81 -45.00 35.68
#